data_AF-A0A928MCD1-F1
#
_entry.id   AF-A0A928MCD1-F1
#
_cell.length_a   1.000
_cell.length_b   1.000
_cell.length_c   1.000
_cell.angle_alpha   90.00
_cell.angle_beta   90.00
_cell.angle_gamma   90.00
#
_symmetry.space_group_name_H-M   'P 1'
#
loop_
_entity.id
_entity.type
_entity.pdbx_description
1 polymer ?
#
loop_
_entity_poly.entity_id
_entity_poly.type
_entity_poly.pdbx_seq_one_letter_code
_entity_poly.pdbx_strand_id
1 'polypeptide(L)'
;MKRILCALTALLMLCTMIPAASAAPRTRRLSEDGFTFLKQREGFTKNPWLDKDTWRVGYNTPIQNGQYVYGITEAEAEQLLRDNVTEYEDKVNDYLQQHDITVEQHVFDALVSFTYNAGISWSDPGYRFSAMMIDGLDKYDELQILDAFVVWCHAGKTVDRSLAARRLAEGKLLLYSDYSGNDSPDFTYAVLTANGGTAPSDIYCFRVGDALLSRLPQPARKGYTFAGWYTYGNKPVRDGDTITEPTRLTAKWFTDVVLPFGDVGEGAWYQGYVRQLYAGGIVDGTSTTTFSPAGTVTYGQALKLILLATGFEPGKTEAAEGHWAQPYLDMALNESIISESFCPGLDVNITRLELARLACAAMGLKKTDAASPFADTAHDSVLSLWQAGVVEGAPEGGMSYYYPDRFLTRAEISAIVWRILSYTELQDQIGSISYGSHTMGILSSVRRYRLDNDEFYMENGFKQYGGKRTWTGVDVSHHQGDIDWQKVRNAGVDFAMIRVGGRGYGSAGVMYDDQTFTQNIRGALNAGLKVGVYYFSQATSVGEAREEARYVLDKIRGYDVTYPVVFDWEFLGGKTQRTYSTPTSVICDAANAFCSMIEEAGYTPMIYFNTYCGYLKYDLSKVNRYDFWYAQYTDVPTFYYDFQMWQYTSKGRVPGISGNVDLDISFVDYADR
;
A
#
# COMPACT_ATOMS: atom_id res chain seq x y z
N MET A 1 5.26 71.26 -65.31
CA MET A 1 5.78 72.44 -64.60
C MET A 1 6.68 71.91 -63.48
N LYS A 2 8.00 71.84 -63.69
CA LYS A 2 9.00 72.88 -63.35
C LYS A 2 9.05 73.07 -61.81
N ARG A 3 10.07 72.65 -61.05
CA ARG A 3 11.53 72.74 -61.27
C ARG A 3 12.30 71.86 -60.25
N ILE A 4 13.25 71.01 -60.71
CA ILE A 4 14.73 71.10 -60.55
C ILE A 4 15.23 70.30 -59.32
N LEU A 5 16.25 69.43 -59.32
CA LEU A 5 17.17 68.83 -60.31
C LEU A 5 18.14 67.90 -59.52
N CYS A 6 18.51 66.73 -60.07
CA CYS A 6 19.77 65.94 -59.99
C CYS A 6 20.55 65.77 -58.64
N ALA A 7 21.39 64.76 -58.39
CA ALA A 7 21.76 63.47 -58.97
C ALA A 7 22.88 62.88 -58.06
N LEU A 8 23.02 61.55 -58.08
CA LEU A 8 24.27 60.75 -57.95
C LEU A 8 25.26 61.00 -56.78
N THR A 9 25.31 60.01 -55.88
CA THR A 9 26.48 59.27 -55.34
C THR A 9 27.91 59.82 -55.53
N ALA A 10 28.63 60.00 -54.41
CA ALA A 10 30.04 59.61 -54.16
C ALA A 10 30.37 59.89 -52.67
N LEU A 11 30.42 58.86 -51.82
CA LEU A 11 31.63 58.15 -51.38
C LEU A 11 32.58 58.96 -50.43
N LEU A 12 32.58 58.55 -49.15
CA LEU A 12 33.68 58.54 -48.17
C LEU A 12 34.30 59.88 -47.68
N MET A 13 34.03 60.26 -46.42
CA MET A 13 34.95 60.04 -45.27
C MET A 13 34.52 60.78 -43.99
N LEU A 14 34.47 59.98 -42.91
CA LEU A 14 34.76 60.26 -41.50
C LEU A 14 33.86 61.18 -40.64
N CYS A 15 33.14 60.47 -39.76
CA CYS A 15 33.16 60.59 -38.31
C CYS A 15 32.65 61.88 -37.65
N THR A 16 31.39 61.84 -37.22
CA THR A 16 31.07 61.81 -35.78
C THR A 16 29.85 60.91 -35.56
N MET A 17 30.10 59.71 -35.02
CA MET A 17 29.05 58.88 -34.45
C MET A 17 28.55 59.54 -33.17
N ILE A 18 27.29 59.95 -33.15
CA ILE A 18 26.53 60.01 -31.91
C ILE A 18 26.19 58.55 -31.59
N PRO A 19 26.67 57.97 -30.48
CA PRO A 19 26.22 56.65 -30.09
C PRO A 19 24.72 56.74 -29.82
N ALA A 20 23.93 55.88 -30.46
CA ALA A 20 22.63 55.52 -29.92
C ALA A 20 22.87 55.06 -28.48
N ALA A 21 22.28 55.76 -27.52
CA ALA A 21 22.34 55.37 -26.12
C ALA A 21 21.86 53.91 -26.03
N SER A 22 22.74 52.99 -25.60
CA SER A 22 22.29 51.67 -25.19
C SER A 22 21.35 51.89 -24.02
N ALA A 23 20.09 51.51 -24.17
CA ALA A 23 19.17 51.48 -23.04
C ALA A 23 19.82 50.65 -21.92
N ALA A 24 19.97 51.21 -20.73
CA ALA A 24 20.40 50.45 -19.57
C ALA A 24 19.43 49.27 -19.37
N PRO A 25 19.93 48.07 -19.00
CA PRO A 25 19.06 46.92 -18.77
C PRO A 25 18.00 47.27 -17.72
N ARG A 26 16.73 46.96 -18.00
CA ARG A 26 15.62 47.24 -17.07
C ARG A 26 15.70 46.23 -15.91
N THR A 27 16.31 46.63 -14.79
CA THR A 27 16.18 45.87 -13.53
C THR A 27 14.73 45.94 -13.06
N ARG A 28 14.05 44.79 -13.04
CA ARG A 28 12.66 44.67 -12.57
C ARG A 28 12.63 44.32 -11.07
N ARG A 29 11.55 44.71 -10.41
CA ARG A 29 11.23 44.38 -9.02
C ARG A 29 9.84 43.74 -8.97
N LEU A 30 9.60 42.94 -7.95
CA LEU A 30 8.31 42.32 -7.67
C LEU A 30 7.26 43.42 -7.52
N SER A 31 6.11 43.27 -8.17
CA SER A 31 4.98 44.19 -7.95
C SER A 31 4.36 43.98 -6.55
N GLU A 32 3.53 44.91 -6.09
CA GLU A 32 2.79 44.72 -4.83
C GLU A 32 1.80 43.54 -4.91
N ASP A 33 1.21 43.30 -6.09
CA ASP A 33 0.36 42.13 -6.33
C ASP A 33 1.19 40.84 -6.32
N GLY A 34 2.38 40.86 -6.92
CA GLY A 34 3.34 39.75 -6.89
C GLY A 34 3.86 39.46 -5.48
N PHE A 35 4.11 40.50 -4.68
CA PHE A 35 4.49 40.38 -3.28
C PHE A 35 3.36 39.76 -2.46
N THR A 36 2.12 40.21 -2.66
CA THR A 36 0.94 39.65 -2.02
C THR A 36 0.76 38.17 -2.40
N PHE A 37 0.93 37.84 -3.67
CA PHE A 37 0.87 36.47 -4.17
C PHE A 37 1.92 35.57 -3.51
N LEU A 38 3.18 36.01 -3.46
CA LEU A 38 4.26 35.27 -2.78
C LEU A 38 3.96 35.09 -1.28
N LYS A 39 3.58 36.16 -0.60
CA LYS A 39 3.25 36.16 0.84
C LYS A 39 2.17 35.13 1.17
N GLN A 40 1.10 35.06 0.37
CA GLN A 40 0.02 34.10 0.54
C GLN A 40 0.49 32.64 0.39
N ARG A 41 1.48 32.38 -0.47
CA ARG A 41 1.99 31.02 -0.74
C ARG A 41 2.98 30.53 0.31
N GLU A 42 3.79 31.41 0.90
CA GLU A 42 4.70 31.03 1.98
C GLU A 42 3.97 30.82 3.31
N GLY A 43 2.92 31.63 3.57
CA GLY A 43 2.19 31.60 4.84
C GLY A 43 3.01 32.14 6.01
N PHE A 44 2.34 32.69 7.02
CA PHE A 44 3.03 33.30 8.17
C PHE A 44 3.32 32.29 9.27
N THR A 45 4.61 32.13 9.62
CA THR A 45 5.05 31.35 10.78
C THR A 45 5.70 32.25 11.83
N LYS A 46 5.03 32.41 12.98
CA LYS A 46 5.51 33.29 14.06
C LYS A 46 6.87 32.89 14.63
N ASN A 47 7.09 31.60 14.88
CA ASN A 47 8.26 31.12 15.62
C ASN A 47 9.32 30.56 14.67
N PRO A 48 10.62 30.83 14.91
CA PRO A 48 11.69 30.21 14.15
C PRO A 48 11.65 28.69 14.15
N TRP A 49 11.96 28.09 13.01
CA TRP A 49 12.10 26.64 12.86
C TRP A 49 13.30 26.29 11.99
N LEU A 50 13.82 25.08 12.16
CA LEU A 50 14.99 24.60 11.44
C LEU A 50 14.52 23.76 10.23
N ASP A 51 14.82 24.24 9.03
CA ASP A 51 14.64 23.50 7.78
C ASP A 51 16.02 23.01 7.31
N LYS A 52 16.28 21.72 7.47
CA LYS A 52 17.60 21.10 7.29
C LYS A 52 18.67 21.82 8.13
N ASP A 53 19.53 22.61 7.50
CA ASP A 53 20.63 23.35 8.15
C ASP A 53 20.36 24.87 8.20
N THR A 54 19.18 25.32 7.77
CA THR A 54 18.83 26.75 7.68
C THR A 54 17.67 27.09 8.62
N TRP A 55 17.87 28.05 9.52
CA TRP A 55 16.79 28.59 10.34
C TRP A 55 15.90 29.49 9.50
N ARG A 56 14.58 29.39 9.69
CA ARG A 56 13.58 30.16 8.95
C ARG A 56 12.52 30.71 9.89
N VAL A 57 11.91 31.85 9.51
CA VAL A 57 10.81 32.47 10.25
C VAL A 57 9.90 33.29 9.31
N GLY A 58 8.70 33.63 9.77
CA GLY A 58 7.77 34.46 9.01
C GLY A 58 7.30 33.73 7.75
N TYR A 59 7.50 34.35 6.60
CA TYR A 59 7.16 33.83 5.27
C TYR A 59 8.30 32.98 4.70
N ASN A 60 8.74 31.97 5.46
CA ASN A 60 9.81 31.04 5.06
C ASN A 60 11.18 31.71 4.80
N THR A 61 11.41 32.91 5.35
CA THR A 61 12.64 33.68 5.13
C THR A 61 13.81 33.14 5.96
N PRO A 62 15.00 32.92 5.37
CA PRO A 62 16.19 32.50 6.11
C PRO A 62 16.64 33.50 7.17
N ILE A 63 17.08 32.99 8.33
CA ILE A 63 17.64 33.77 9.44
C ILE A 63 18.85 33.06 10.03
N GLN A 64 19.65 33.80 10.81
CA GLN A 64 20.72 33.21 11.60
C GLN A 64 20.16 32.54 12.87
N ASN A 65 20.85 31.52 13.36
CA ASN A 65 20.50 30.85 14.60
C ASN A 65 20.45 31.87 15.76
N GLY A 66 19.39 31.82 16.57
CA GLY A 66 19.18 32.72 17.70
C GLY A 66 18.52 34.06 17.37
N GLN A 67 18.11 34.30 16.12
CA GLN A 67 17.24 35.45 15.79
C GLN A 67 15.76 35.12 16.06
N TYR A 68 14.98 36.14 16.45
CA TYR A 68 13.54 36.04 16.69
C TYR A 68 13.12 34.94 17.69
N VAL A 69 13.92 34.70 18.74
CA VAL A 69 13.68 33.64 19.76
C VAL A 69 12.28 33.73 20.41
N TYR A 70 11.70 34.93 20.48
CA TYR A 70 10.35 35.18 21.03
C TYR A 70 9.25 35.28 19.96
N GLY A 71 9.58 34.92 18.73
CA GLY A 71 8.74 35.04 17.55
C GLY A 71 8.86 36.41 16.87
N ILE A 72 8.51 36.44 15.59
CA ILE A 72 8.46 37.64 14.74
C ILE A 72 7.01 38.15 14.66
N THR A 73 6.80 39.46 14.47
CA THR A 73 5.48 40.00 14.10
C THR A 73 5.23 39.89 12.60
N GLU A 74 3.99 40.00 12.16
CA GLU A 74 3.68 39.94 10.72
C GLU A 74 4.32 41.09 9.94
N ALA A 75 4.34 42.30 10.51
CA ALA A 75 4.97 43.47 9.89
C ALA A 75 6.50 43.32 9.77
N GLU A 76 7.15 42.78 10.80
CA GLU A 76 8.59 42.47 10.75
C GLU A 76 8.87 41.35 9.72
N ALA A 77 8.00 40.34 9.63
CA ALA A 77 8.13 39.27 8.65
C ALA A 77 7.94 39.75 7.21
N GLU A 78 7.03 40.70 6.99
CA GLU A 78 6.84 41.34 5.68
C GLU A 78 8.09 42.13 5.27
N GLN A 79 8.64 42.96 6.16
CA GLN A 79 9.86 43.70 5.86
C GLN A 79 11.03 42.75 5.59
N LEU A 80 11.17 41.71 6.41
CA LEU A 80 12.20 40.69 6.23
C LEU A 80 12.04 39.96 4.89
N LEU A 81 10.80 39.66 4.46
CA LEU A 81 10.54 39.08 3.15
C LEU A 81 10.90 40.04 2.01
N ARG A 82 10.56 41.34 2.12
CA ARG A 82 10.91 42.36 1.12
C ARG A 82 12.42 42.50 0.95
N ASP A 83 13.17 42.50 2.05
CA ASP A 83 14.61 42.59 1.99
C ASP A 83 15.20 41.33 1.33
N ASN A 84 14.73 40.15 1.72
CA ASN A 84 15.23 38.87 1.23
C ASN A 84 14.85 38.58 -0.22
N VAL A 85 13.66 38.98 -0.70
CA VAL A 85 13.21 38.69 -2.07
C VAL A 85 14.07 39.39 -3.12
N THR A 86 14.76 40.48 -2.76
CA THR A 86 15.68 41.20 -3.67
C THR A 86 16.78 40.29 -4.24
N GLU A 87 17.29 39.35 -3.45
CA GLU A 87 18.28 38.37 -3.93
C GLU A 87 17.71 37.49 -5.06
N TYR A 88 16.43 37.14 -4.98
CA TYR A 88 15.76 36.30 -5.97
C TYR A 88 15.37 37.11 -7.21
N GLU A 89 14.95 38.36 -7.04
CA GLU A 89 14.73 39.30 -8.14
C GLU A 89 16.01 39.53 -8.96
N ASP A 90 17.15 39.74 -8.29
CA ASP A 90 18.43 39.96 -8.94
C ASP A 90 18.84 38.71 -9.74
N LYS A 91 18.69 37.51 -9.17
CA LYS A 91 18.93 36.24 -9.89
C LYS A 91 18.06 36.07 -11.15
N VAL A 92 16.78 36.45 -11.07
CA VAL A 92 15.88 36.39 -12.23
C VAL A 92 16.27 37.42 -13.28
N ASN A 93 16.60 38.66 -12.87
CA ASN A 93 17.07 39.70 -13.80
C ASN A 93 18.37 39.28 -14.49
N ASP A 94 19.33 38.70 -13.77
CA ASP A 94 20.60 38.22 -14.33
C ASP A 94 20.35 37.15 -15.39
N TYR A 95 19.47 36.18 -15.12
CA TYR A 95 19.07 35.16 -16.09
C TYR A 95 18.44 35.77 -17.35
N LEU A 96 17.46 36.67 -17.18
CA LEU A 96 16.78 37.33 -18.30
C LEU A 96 17.77 38.14 -19.14
N GLN A 97 18.70 38.86 -18.50
CA GLN A 97 19.74 39.63 -19.18
C GLN A 97 20.73 38.72 -19.92
N GLN A 98 21.17 37.64 -19.28
CA GLN A 98 22.11 36.68 -19.87
C GLN A 98 21.60 36.08 -21.18
N HIS A 99 20.27 35.90 -21.29
CA HIS A 99 19.62 35.28 -22.43
C HIS A 99 18.87 36.28 -23.34
N ASP A 100 19.00 37.59 -23.10
CA ASP A 100 18.33 38.66 -23.85
C ASP A 100 16.79 38.51 -23.90
N ILE A 101 16.20 38.04 -22.80
CA ILE A 101 14.76 37.78 -22.68
C ILE A 101 14.08 39.00 -22.06
N THR A 102 13.05 39.53 -22.74
CA THR A 102 12.17 40.56 -22.18
C THR A 102 10.82 39.95 -21.83
N VAL A 103 10.39 40.14 -20.59
CA VAL A 103 9.11 39.63 -20.07
C VAL A 103 8.18 40.74 -19.59
N GLU A 104 6.88 40.46 -19.51
CA GLU A 104 5.90 41.33 -18.84
C GLU A 104 6.03 41.27 -17.30
N GLN A 105 5.36 42.17 -16.59
CA GLN A 105 5.49 42.26 -15.12
C GLN A 105 4.99 40.99 -14.42
N HIS A 106 3.83 40.45 -14.82
CA HIS A 106 3.26 39.25 -14.20
C HIS A 106 4.13 38.00 -14.42
N VAL A 107 4.81 37.91 -15.57
CA VAL A 107 5.79 36.85 -15.84
C VAL A 107 6.99 37.00 -14.91
N PHE A 108 7.51 38.21 -14.73
CA PHE A 108 8.61 38.46 -13.78
C PHE A 108 8.19 38.08 -12.35
N ASP A 109 7.00 38.48 -11.92
CA ASP A 109 6.48 38.17 -10.58
C ASP A 109 6.31 36.66 -10.35
N ALA A 110 5.84 35.91 -11.37
CA ALA A 110 5.77 34.46 -11.33
C ALA A 110 7.15 33.80 -11.20
N LEU A 111 8.14 34.26 -11.97
CA LEU A 111 9.51 33.74 -11.91
C LEU A 111 10.16 33.99 -10.56
N VAL A 112 9.95 35.17 -9.95
CA VAL A 112 10.46 35.46 -8.61
C VAL A 112 9.80 34.57 -7.57
N SER A 113 8.48 34.40 -7.60
CA SER A 113 7.75 33.50 -6.69
C SER A 113 8.20 32.04 -6.81
N PHE A 114 8.40 31.58 -8.05
CA PHE A 114 8.92 30.25 -8.35
C PHE A 114 10.35 30.07 -7.82
N THR A 115 11.23 31.04 -8.08
CA THR A 115 12.64 31.01 -7.65
C THR A 115 12.78 31.08 -6.13
N TYR A 116 11.92 31.82 -5.44
CA TYR A 116 11.93 31.91 -3.98
C TYR A 116 11.76 30.53 -3.33
N ASN A 117 10.89 29.69 -3.89
CA ASN A 117 10.58 28.38 -3.33
C ASN A 117 11.38 27.21 -3.94
N ALA A 118 11.56 27.20 -5.25
CA ALA A 118 12.28 26.11 -5.94
C ALA A 118 13.80 26.34 -6.02
N GLY A 119 14.26 27.56 -5.74
CA GLY A 119 15.62 28.00 -6.05
C GLY A 119 15.81 28.33 -7.54
N ILE A 120 16.98 28.88 -7.89
CA ILE A 120 17.27 29.33 -9.27
C ILE A 120 17.66 28.20 -10.23
N SER A 121 17.81 26.96 -9.77
CA SER A 121 18.30 25.85 -10.61
C SER A 121 17.47 25.59 -11.86
N TRP A 122 16.19 26.00 -11.89
CA TRP A 122 15.35 25.90 -13.08
C TRP A 122 15.89 26.69 -14.28
N SER A 123 16.78 27.67 -14.05
CA SER A 123 17.36 28.54 -15.08
C SER A 123 18.45 27.87 -15.91
N ASP A 124 18.95 26.69 -15.51
CA ASP A 124 19.89 25.90 -16.32
C ASP A 124 19.23 25.52 -17.66
N PRO A 125 19.83 25.88 -18.82
CA PRO A 125 19.28 25.57 -20.15
C PRO A 125 19.04 24.08 -20.43
N GLY A 126 19.63 23.18 -19.63
CA GLY A 126 19.36 21.74 -19.68
C GLY A 126 17.96 21.37 -19.17
N TYR A 127 17.30 22.22 -18.40
CA TYR A 127 15.92 22.01 -17.96
C TYR A 127 14.90 22.53 -18.98
N ARG A 128 13.81 21.79 -19.12
CA ARG A 128 12.74 22.06 -20.10
C ARG A 128 12.20 23.49 -20.02
N PHE A 129 11.97 24.02 -18.82
CA PHE A 129 11.39 25.35 -18.65
C PHE A 129 12.35 26.47 -19.11
N SER A 130 13.64 26.41 -18.72
CA SER A 130 14.63 27.39 -19.20
C SER A 130 14.83 27.31 -20.71
N ALA A 131 14.87 26.10 -21.27
CA ALA A 131 14.95 25.93 -22.72
C ALA A 131 13.76 26.58 -23.45
N MET A 132 12.53 26.43 -22.93
CA MET A 132 11.33 27.08 -23.48
C MET A 132 11.39 28.61 -23.37
N MET A 133 11.87 29.14 -22.23
CA MET A 133 12.06 30.59 -22.03
C MET A 133 13.05 31.18 -23.04
N ILE A 134 14.17 30.48 -23.29
CA ILE A 134 15.20 30.90 -24.25
C ILE A 134 14.69 30.82 -25.70
N ASP A 135 13.90 29.81 -26.05
CA ASP A 135 13.35 29.68 -27.41
C ASP A 135 12.19 30.66 -27.67
N GLY A 136 11.47 31.05 -26.62
CA GLY A 136 10.28 31.91 -26.68
C GLY A 136 9.02 31.11 -26.35
N LEU A 137 8.33 31.51 -25.27
CA LEU A 137 7.16 30.79 -24.75
C LEU A 137 5.98 30.76 -25.74
N ASP A 138 5.88 31.72 -26.65
CA ASP A 138 4.83 31.82 -27.67
C ASP A 138 4.83 30.66 -28.68
N LYS A 139 5.92 29.87 -28.72
CA LYS A 139 6.05 28.68 -29.56
C LYS A 139 5.45 27.41 -28.97
N TYR A 140 5.05 27.44 -27.70
CA TYR A 140 4.57 26.28 -26.95
C TYR A 140 3.11 26.47 -26.56
N ASP A 141 2.37 25.37 -26.47
CA ASP A 141 1.02 25.42 -25.92
C ASP A 141 1.05 25.62 -24.40
N GLU A 142 -0.01 26.20 -23.85
CA GLU A 142 -0.11 26.53 -22.42
C GLU A 142 0.11 25.32 -21.51
N LEU A 143 -0.32 24.12 -21.94
CA LEU A 143 -0.23 22.91 -21.16
C LEU A 143 1.21 22.36 -21.16
N GLN A 144 1.96 22.52 -22.25
CA GLN A 144 3.41 22.24 -22.27
C GLN A 144 4.19 23.14 -21.29
N ILE A 145 3.81 24.41 -21.20
CA ILE A 145 4.43 25.38 -20.27
C ILE A 145 4.07 25.00 -18.83
N LEU A 146 2.80 24.69 -18.54
CA LEU A 146 2.35 24.25 -17.22
C LEU A 146 3.02 22.93 -16.79
N ASP A 147 3.17 21.97 -17.70
CA ASP A 147 3.92 20.74 -17.40
C ASP A 147 5.37 21.08 -17.01
N ALA A 148 6.00 22.07 -17.65
CA ALA A 148 7.38 22.49 -17.34
C ALA A 148 7.51 23.12 -15.95
N PHE A 149 6.44 23.72 -15.42
CA PHE A 149 6.36 24.18 -14.03
C PHE A 149 6.10 23.03 -13.06
N VAL A 150 5.07 22.23 -13.33
CA VAL A 150 4.53 21.29 -12.34
C VAL A 150 5.52 20.18 -12.00
N VAL A 151 6.48 19.85 -12.87
CA VAL A 151 7.56 18.90 -12.56
C VAL A 151 8.48 19.36 -11.43
N TRP A 152 8.45 20.63 -11.03
CA TRP A 152 9.20 21.16 -9.88
C TRP A 152 8.36 21.09 -8.59
N CYS A 153 7.78 19.91 -8.33
CA CYS A 153 6.90 19.67 -7.19
C CYS A 153 7.34 18.54 -6.26
N HIS A 154 8.55 18.01 -6.41
CA HIS A 154 8.99 16.84 -5.65
C HIS A 154 9.58 17.20 -4.29
N ALA A 155 9.07 16.54 -3.25
CA ALA A 155 9.76 16.43 -1.96
C ALA A 155 10.56 15.12 -1.97
N GLY A 156 11.88 15.20 -2.15
CA GLY A 156 12.70 14.02 -2.40
C GLY A 156 12.39 13.41 -3.76
N LYS A 157 11.87 12.17 -3.80
CA LYS A 157 11.53 11.45 -5.04
C LYS A 157 10.02 11.40 -5.32
N THR A 158 9.21 12.04 -4.49
CA THR A 158 7.75 11.93 -4.56
C THR A 158 7.13 13.30 -4.85
N VAL A 159 6.16 13.31 -5.74
CA VAL A 159 5.33 14.49 -6.01
C VAL A 159 4.61 14.93 -4.73
N ASP A 160 4.83 16.19 -4.33
CA ASP A 160 4.13 16.86 -3.26
C ASP A 160 2.95 17.66 -3.82
N ARG A 161 1.74 17.41 -3.29
CA ARG A 161 0.51 18.04 -3.78
C ARG A 161 0.48 19.54 -3.56
N SER A 162 1.05 20.02 -2.45
CA SER A 162 1.07 21.46 -2.14
C SER A 162 2.02 22.20 -3.09
N LEU A 163 3.16 21.59 -3.41
CA LEU A 163 4.08 22.13 -4.41
C LEU A 163 3.46 22.08 -5.81
N ALA A 164 2.80 20.98 -6.20
CA ALA A 164 2.14 20.90 -7.52
C ALA A 164 1.05 21.97 -7.67
N ALA A 165 0.23 22.18 -6.63
CA ALA A 165 -0.76 23.26 -6.61
C ALA A 165 -0.13 24.65 -6.67
N ARG A 166 1.02 24.84 -6.02
CA ARG A 166 1.78 26.09 -6.10
C ARG A 166 2.35 26.34 -7.49
N ARG A 167 2.99 25.34 -8.11
CA ARG A 167 3.53 25.42 -9.47
C ARG A 167 2.43 25.76 -10.48
N LEU A 168 1.24 25.18 -10.31
CA LEU A 168 0.09 25.49 -11.16
C LEU A 168 -0.36 26.94 -11.02
N ALA A 169 -0.37 27.49 -9.79
CA ALA A 169 -0.71 28.88 -9.57
C ALA A 169 0.34 29.86 -10.13
N GLU A 170 1.63 29.56 -9.97
CA GLU A 170 2.71 30.34 -10.58
C GLU A 170 2.63 30.29 -12.12
N GLY A 171 2.30 29.14 -12.69
CA GLY A 171 2.04 28.98 -14.12
C GLY A 171 0.83 29.78 -14.60
N LYS A 172 -0.27 29.81 -13.83
CA LYS A 172 -1.45 30.64 -14.10
C LYS A 172 -1.10 32.14 -14.07
N LEU A 173 -0.31 32.57 -13.08
CA LEU A 173 0.17 33.95 -13.01
C LEU A 173 1.05 34.28 -14.22
N LEU A 174 1.95 33.38 -14.60
CA LEU A 174 2.82 33.55 -15.75
C LEU A 174 2.03 33.65 -17.06
N LEU A 175 1.00 32.83 -17.26
CA LEU A 175 0.28 32.74 -18.53
C LEU A 175 -0.88 33.74 -18.67
N TYR A 176 -1.56 34.06 -17.57
CA TYR A 176 -2.83 34.81 -17.59
C TYR A 176 -2.82 36.06 -16.71
N SER A 177 -1.69 36.39 -16.07
CA SER A 177 -1.64 37.44 -15.05
C SER A 177 -2.65 37.22 -13.90
N ASP A 178 -2.96 35.95 -13.60
CA ASP A 178 -3.97 35.57 -12.61
C ASP A 178 -3.39 35.52 -11.19
N TYR A 179 -3.45 36.65 -10.48
CA TYR A 179 -3.06 36.75 -9.07
C TYR A 179 -4.11 36.18 -8.12
N SER A 180 -5.38 36.14 -8.55
CA SER A 180 -6.51 35.76 -7.70
C SER A 180 -6.78 34.25 -7.71
N GLY A 181 -6.32 33.55 -8.75
CA GLY A 181 -6.63 32.17 -9.06
C GLY A 181 -7.93 31.96 -9.83
N ASN A 182 -8.69 33.03 -10.10
CA ASN A 182 -10.02 32.98 -10.71
C ASN A 182 -10.09 33.65 -12.10
N ASP A 183 -9.01 34.27 -12.56
CA ASP A 183 -8.96 35.00 -13.83
C ASP A 183 -8.36 34.17 -14.99
N SER A 184 -8.14 32.87 -14.74
CA SER A 184 -7.61 31.90 -15.71
C SER A 184 -8.55 30.69 -15.87
N PRO A 185 -8.42 29.89 -16.94
CA PRO A 185 -9.08 28.60 -17.02
C PRO A 185 -8.77 27.71 -15.81
N ASP A 186 -9.71 26.81 -15.50
CA ASP A 186 -9.48 25.82 -14.46
C ASP A 186 -8.54 24.72 -14.97
N PHE A 187 -7.44 24.54 -14.24
CA PHE A 187 -6.47 23.49 -14.50
C PHE A 187 -6.37 22.54 -13.32
N THR A 188 -5.99 21.31 -13.62
CA THR A 188 -5.71 20.25 -12.67
C THR A 188 -4.51 19.42 -13.16
N TYR A 189 -4.15 18.35 -12.47
CA TYR A 189 -3.03 17.49 -12.85
C TYR A 189 -3.26 16.01 -12.52
N ALA A 190 -2.63 15.13 -13.29
CA ALA A 190 -2.51 13.70 -13.00
C ALA A 190 -1.09 13.36 -12.57
N VAL A 191 -0.94 12.72 -11.41
CA VAL A 191 0.33 12.16 -10.92
C VAL A 191 0.40 10.69 -11.33
N LEU A 192 1.50 10.30 -11.97
CA LEU A 192 1.67 8.99 -12.61
C LEU A 192 2.71 8.15 -11.88
N THR A 193 2.36 6.91 -11.59
CA THR A 193 3.28 5.90 -11.05
C THR A 193 3.55 4.85 -12.12
N ALA A 194 4.77 4.80 -12.67
CA ALA A 194 5.10 3.84 -13.73
C ALA A 194 5.18 2.37 -13.27
N ASN A 195 5.08 2.12 -11.96
CA ASN A 195 4.95 0.78 -11.35
C ASN A 195 5.97 -0.24 -11.88
N GLY A 196 7.25 0.03 -11.64
CA GLY A 196 8.38 -0.78 -12.13
C GLY A 196 8.81 -0.50 -13.58
N GLY A 197 8.05 0.32 -14.32
CA GLY A 197 8.44 0.86 -15.62
C GLY A 197 9.09 2.25 -15.54
N THR A 198 9.29 2.85 -16.70
CA THR A 198 9.77 4.23 -16.88
C THR A 198 8.76 5.04 -17.69
N ALA A 199 8.53 6.28 -17.26
CA ALA A 199 7.70 7.26 -17.96
C ALA A 199 8.53 8.55 -18.20
N PRO A 200 8.23 9.32 -19.26
CA PRO A 200 8.93 10.59 -19.53
C PRO A 200 8.75 11.63 -18.42
N SER A 201 7.61 11.61 -17.75
CA SER A 201 7.31 12.41 -16.57
C SER A 201 6.32 11.66 -15.67
N ASP A 202 6.31 12.00 -14.38
CA ASP A 202 5.42 11.47 -13.37
C ASP A 202 4.28 12.44 -13.01
N ILE A 203 4.15 13.55 -13.74
CA ILE A 203 3.05 14.50 -13.57
C ILE A 203 2.73 15.24 -14.88
N TYR A 204 1.44 15.41 -15.16
CA TYR A 204 0.93 16.14 -16.34
C TYR A 204 -0.24 17.03 -15.94
N CYS A 205 -0.28 18.27 -16.41
CA CYS A 205 -1.37 19.21 -16.23
C CYS A 205 -2.51 18.95 -17.23
N PHE A 206 -3.71 19.41 -16.92
CA PHE A 206 -4.89 19.28 -17.78
C PHE A 206 -5.79 20.49 -17.54
N ARG A 207 -6.59 20.89 -18.53
CA ARG A 207 -7.77 21.68 -18.24
C ARG A 207 -8.80 20.80 -17.54
N VAL A 208 -9.56 21.37 -16.61
CA VAL A 208 -10.67 20.67 -15.98
C VAL A 208 -11.69 20.28 -17.05
N GLY A 209 -12.00 18.99 -17.13
CA GLY A 209 -12.87 18.39 -18.14
C GLY A 209 -12.14 17.78 -19.34
N ASP A 210 -10.81 17.92 -19.46
CA ASP A 210 -10.04 17.27 -20.53
C ASP A 210 -10.09 15.75 -20.42
N ALA A 211 -10.11 15.05 -21.56
CA ALA A 211 -9.98 13.60 -21.61
C ALA A 211 -8.59 13.16 -21.12
N LEU A 212 -8.53 12.26 -20.13
CA LEU A 212 -7.28 11.81 -19.51
C LEU A 212 -6.29 11.24 -20.54
N LEU A 213 -6.74 10.31 -21.38
CA LEU A 213 -5.86 9.62 -22.35
C LEU A 213 -5.35 10.53 -23.47
N SER A 214 -5.84 11.77 -23.59
CA SER A 214 -5.36 12.71 -24.62
C SER A 214 -3.92 13.17 -24.40
N ARG A 215 -3.41 13.10 -23.15
CA ARG A 215 -2.05 13.58 -22.82
C ARG A 215 -1.17 12.56 -22.09
N LEU A 216 -1.76 11.49 -21.56
CA LEU A 216 -0.99 10.54 -20.75
C LEU A 216 0.01 9.76 -21.62
N PRO A 217 1.27 9.61 -21.17
CA PRO A 217 2.28 8.88 -21.91
C PRO A 217 2.00 7.38 -21.90
N GLN A 218 2.57 6.65 -22.86
CA GLN A 218 2.72 5.20 -22.77
C GLN A 218 4.07 4.89 -22.12
N PRO A 219 4.11 4.43 -20.86
CA PRO A 219 5.34 4.07 -20.19
C PRO A 219 5.93 2.79 -20.79
N ALA A 220 7.21 2.52 -20.52
CA ALA A 220 7.89 1.29 -20.95
C ALA A 220 8.37 0.46 -19.75
N ARG A 221 8.30 -0.86 -19.87
CA ARG A 221 8.88 -1.80 -18.89
C ARG A 221 9.40 -3.03 -19.61
N LYS A 222 10.68 -3.35 -19.44
CA LYS A 222 11.33 -4.46 -20.15
C LYS A 222 10.70 -5.81 -19.74
N GLY A 223 10.22 -6.59 -20.71
CA GLY A 223 9.58 -7.89 -20.51
C GLY A 223 8.10 -7.81 -20.11
N TYR A 224 7.48 -6.64 -20.30
CA TYR A 224 6.07 -6.42 -20.02
C TYR A 224 5.41 -5.56 -21.10
N THR A 225 4.15 -5.87 -21.36
CA THR A 225 3.23 -5.06 -22.17
C THR A 225 2.43 -4.12 -21.26
N PHE A 226 2.30 -2.84 -21.65
CA PHE A 226 1.50 -1.86 -20.92
C PHE A 226 0.00 -2.20 -20.97
N ALA A 227 -0.60 -2.43 -19.81
CA ALA A 227 -2.02 -2.79 -19.67
C ALA A 227 -2.95 -1.58 -19.53
N GLY A 228 -2.40 -0.36 -19.52
CA GLY A 228 -3.13 0.89 -19.35
C GLY A 228 -2.88 1.56 -18.00
N TRP A 229 -3.40 2.79 -17.88
CA TRP A 229 -3.43 3.55 -16.65
C TRP A 229 -4.64 3.16 -15.81
N TYR A 230 -4.45 3.06 -14.50
CA TYR A 230 -5.49 2.74 -13.54
C TYR A 230 -5.53 3.79 -12.44
N THR A 231 -6.72 4.14 -11.99
CA THR A 231 -6.89 4.93 -10.77
C THR A 231 -6.42 4.13 -9.55
N TYR A 232 -6.15 4.84 -8.46
CA TYR A 232 -5.82 4.18 -7.18
C TYR A 232 -7.01 3.41 -6.57
N GLY A 233 -8.21 3.57 -7.12
CA GLY A 233 -9.39 2.72 -6.86
C GLY A 233 -9.47 1.49 -7.76
N ASN A 234 -8.37 1.10 -8.42
CA ASN A 234 -8.25 -0.07 -9.29
C ASN A 234 -9.13 -0.02 -10.56
N LYS A 235 -9.66 1.15 -10.94
CA LYS A 235 -10.47 1.33 -12.15
C LYS A 235 -9.60 1.69 -13.36
N PRO A 236 -9.78 1.04 -14.53
CA PRO A 236 -9.05 1.40 -15.73
C PRO A 236 -9.48 2.80 -16.22
N VAL A 237 -8.50 3.59 -16.69
CA VAL A 237 -8.76 4.83 -17.42
C VAL A 237 -9.06 4.48 -18.88
N ARG A 238 -10.19 4.97 -19.40
CA ARG A 238 -10.74 4.66 -20.72
C ARG A 238 -10.90 5.90 -21.58
N ASP A 239 -11.15 5.67 -22.87
CA ASP A 239 -11.57 6.73 -23.79
C ASP A 239 -12.87 7.36 -23.29
N GLY A 240 -12.86 8.69 -23.17
CA GLY A 240 -13.97 9.47 -22.63
C GLY A 240 -13.89 9.78 -21.13
N ASP A 241 -12.99 9.14 -20.37
CA ASP A 241 -12.77 9.51 -18.97
C ASP A 241 -12.10 10.89 -18.90
N THR A 242 -12.73 11.83 -18.20
CA THR A 242 -12.27 13.21 -18.04
C THR A 242 -11.68 13.45 -16.65
N ILE A 243 -10.73 14.37 -16.55
CA ILE A 243 -10.15 14.79 -15.26
C ILE A 243 -10.79 16.08 -14.77
N THR A 244 -11.28 16.10 -13.54
CA THR A 244 -11.89 17.29 -12.92
C THR A 244 -11.16 17.77 -11.68
N GLU A 245 -10.29 16.93 -11.11
CA GLU A 245 -9.56 17.18 -9.88
C GLU A 245 -8.20 16.46 -9.89
N PRO A 246 -7.26 16.82 -8.99
CA PRO A 246 -5.95 16.18 -8.95
C PRO A 246 -6.06 14.66 -8.79
N THR A 247 -5.60 13.92 -9.78
CA THR A 247 -5.80 12.47 -9.88
C THR A 247 -4.47 11.73 -9.75
N ARG A 248 -4.46 10.58 -9.06
CA ARG A 248 -3.30 9.67 -9.06
C ARG A 248 -3.61 8.45 -9.92
N LEU A 249 -2.67 8.13 -10.81
CA LEU A 249 -2.75 7.00 -11.72
C LEU A 249 -1.52 6.10 -11.55
N THR A 250 -1.72 4.81 -11.74
CA THR A 250 -0.65 3.82 -11.74
C THR A 250 -0.69 3.02 -13.03
N ALA A 251 0.49 2.72 -13.58
CA ALA A 251 0.62 1.85 -14.73
C ALA A 251 0.40 0.40 -14.30
N LYS A 252 -0.30 -0.37 -15.13
CA LYS A 252 -0.35 -1.82 -14.98
C LYS A 252 0.30 -2.50 -16.16
N TRP A 253 0.71 -3.74 -15.93
CA TRP A 253 1.59 -4.47 -16.82
C TRP A 253 1.11 -5.91 -16.97
N PHE A 254 1.19 -6.44 -18.18
CA PHE A 254 1.13 -7.88 -18.44
C PHE A 254 2.53 -8.38 -18.71
N THR A 255 2.93 -9.49 -18.12
CA THR A 255 4.21 -10.12 -18.47
C THR A 255 4.22 -10.67 -19.90
N ASP A 256 5.35 -10.52 -20.58
CA ASP A 256 5.56 -10.99 -21.94
C ASP A 256 5.97 -12.48 -21.95
N VAL A 257 5.12 -13.34 -21.42
CA VAL A 257 5.29 -14.80 -21.52
C VAL A 257 4.63 -15.34 -22.79
N VAL A 258 5.28 -16.34 -23.39
CA VAL A 258 4.70 -17.11 -24.50
C VAL A 258 3.68 -18.08 -23.93
N LEU A 259 2.43 -17.95 -24.35
CA LEU A 259 1.37 -18.89 -23.98
C LEU A 259 1.48 -20.16 -24.85
N PRO A 260 1.28 -21.35 -24.27
CA PRO A 260 1.22 -22.59 -25.05
C PRO A 260 -0.13 -22.79 -25.75
N PHE A 261 -1.11 -21.90 -25.52
CA PHE A 261 -2.50 -22.06 -25.95
C PHE A 261 -2.73 -21.52 -27.36
N GLY A 262 -2.99 -22.40 -28.33
CA GLY A 262 -3.20 -22.02 -29.73
C GLY A 262 -4.51 -21.28 -30.01
N ASP A 263 -5.47 -21.33 -29.09
CA ASP A 263 -6.78 -20.67 -29.15
C ASP A 263 -6.85 -19.34 -28.39
N VAL A 264 -5.71 -18.86 -27.87
CA VAL A 264 -5.58 -17.49 -27.35
C VAL A 264 -5.00 -16.61 -28.45
N GLY A 265 -5.89 -16.03 -29.25
CA GLY A 265 -5.53 -15.16 -30.38
C GLY A 265 -4.69 -13.94 -29.97
N GLU A 266 -3.79 -13.52 -30.86
CA GLU A 266 -3.05 -12.27 -30.72
C GLU A 266 -4.00 -11.07 -30.75
N GLY A 267 -3.84 -10.15 -29.79
CA GLY A 267 -4.71 -8.99 -29.66
C GLY A 267 -6.10 -9.28 -29.11
N ALA A 268 -6.41 -10.54 -28.73
CA ALA A 268 -7.65 -10.84 -28.03
C ALA A 268 -7.72 -10.04 -26.72
N TRP A 269 -8.88 -9.47 -26.41
CA TRP A 269 -9.06 -8.57 -25.26
C TRP A 269 -8.67 -9.20 -23.91
N TYR A 270 -8.74 -10.53 -23.82
CA TYR A 270 -8.37 -11.31 -22.63
C TYR A 270 -6.92 -11.83 -22.62
N GLN A 271 -6.17 -11.68 -23.72
CA GLN A 271 -4.85 -12.28 -23.89
C GLN A 271 -3.87 -11.86 -22.78
N GLY A 272 -3.84 -10.56 -22.45
CA GLY A 272 -2.97 -10.03 -21.41
C GLY A 272 -3.28 -10.62 -20.02
N TYR A 273 -4.56 -10.77 -19.70
CA TYR A 273 -5.00 -11.39 -18.44
C TYR A 273 -4.53 -12.85 -18.36
N VAL A 274 -4.72 -13.62 -19.44
CA VAL A 274 -4.30 -15.03 -19.48
C VAL A 274 -2.77 -15.15 -19.34
N ARG A 275 -1.98 -14.30 -20.01
CA ARG A 275 -0.51 -14.25 -19.86
C ARG A 275 -0.09 -14.05 -18.41
N GLN A 276 -0.64 -13.04 -17.76
CA GLN A 276 -0.27 -12.71 -16.39
C GLN A 276 -0.65 -13.85 -15.41
N LEU A 277 -1.84 -14.41 -15.55
CA LEU A 277 -2.30 -15.49 -14.67
C LEU A 277 -1.57 -16.81 -14.91
N TYR A 278 -1.21 -17.11 -16.16
CA TYR A 278 -0.44 -18.30 -16.51
C TYR A 278 0.98 -18.22 -15.95
N ALA A 279 1.65 -17.06 -16.11
CA ALA A 279 2.97 -16.83 -15.53
C ALA A 279 2.98 -16.94 -14.00
N GLY A 280 1.88 -16.56 -13.36
CA GLY A 280 1.68 -16.69 -11.91
C GLY A 280 1.28 -18.09 -11.44
N GLY A 281 1.09 -19.07 -12.34
CA GLY A 281 0.63 -20.41 -11.98
C GLY A 281 -0.82 -20.49 -11.50
N ILE A 282 -1.61 -19.43 -11.74
CA ILE A 282 -3.00 -19.33 -11.26
C ILE A 282 -3.95 -20.00 -12.25
N VAL A 283 -3.76 -19.76 -13.56
CA VAL A 283 -4.60 -20.34 -14.61
C VAL A 283 -3.80 -21.32 -15.48
N ASP A 284 -4.43 -22.45 -15.78
CA ASP A 284 -3.93 -23.45 -16.73
C ASP A 284 -4.90 -23.62 -17.91
N GLY A 285 -4.44 -24.28 -18.96
CA GLY A 285 -5.29 -24.67 -20.09
C GLY A 285 -6.24 -25.83 -19.73
N THR A 286 -7.26 -26.04 -20.56
CA THR A 286 -8.06 -27.28 -20.54
C THR A 286 -7.28 -28.46 -21.12
N SER A 287 -6.22 -28.17 -21.88
CA SER A 287 -5.16 -29.10 -22.26
C SER A 287 -3.81 -28.37 -22.23
N THR A 288 -2.72 -29.07 -22.54
CA THR A 288 -1.39 -28.47 -22.66
C THR A 288 -1.29 -27.41 -23.76
N THR A 289 -2.21 -27.39 -24.73
CA THR A 289 -2.18 -26.48 -25.90
C THR A 289 -3.47 -25.71 -26.12
N THR A 290 -4.45 -25.79 -25.21
CA THR A 290 -5.78 -25.20 -25.37
C THR A 290 -6.23 -24.53 -24.09
N PHE A 291 -6.67 -23.28 -24.18
CA PHE A 291 -7.21 -22.51 -23.06
C PHE A 291 -8.73 -22.60 -22.95
N SER A 292 -9.46 -22.73 -24.06
CA SER A 292 -10.92 -22.70 -24.17
C SER A 292 -11.55 -21.40 -23.66
N PRO A 293 -11.24 -20.23 -24.25
CA PRO A 293 -11.66 -18.91 -23.74
C PRO A 293 -13.17 -18.72 -23.62
N ALA A 294 -13.96 -19.34 -24.51
CA ALA A 294 -15.43 -19.29 -24.49
C ALA A 294 -16.07 -20.39 -23.62
N GLY A 295 -15.29 -21.32 -23.07
CA GLY A 295 -15.80 -22.39 -22.21
C GLY A 295 -16.36 -21.84 -20.90
N THR A 296 -17.41 -22.46 -20.37
CA THR A 296 -17.97 -22.10 -19.06
C THR A 296 -17.05 -22.53 -17.92
N VAL A 297 -17.22 -21.88 -16.78
CA VAL A 297 -16.38 -22.09 -15.58
C VAL A 297 -17.14 -22.89 -14.54
N THR A 298 -16.51 -23.91 -13.96
CA THR A 298 -17.10 -24.69 -12.86
C THR A 298 -16.78 -24.11 -11.49
N TYR A 299 -17.52 -24.53 -10.45
CA TYR A 299 -17.21 -24.18 -9.06
C TYR A 299 -15.77 -24.53 -8.66
N GLY A 300 -15.27 -25.71 -9.03
CA GLY A 300 -13.90 -26.12 -8.72
C GLY A 300 -12.86 -25.21 -9.37
N GLN A 301 -13.10 -24.77 -10.60
CA GLN A 301 -12.24 -23.80 -11.29
C GLN A 301 -12.31 -22.42 -10.63
N ALA A 302 -13.50 -21.93 -10.29
CA ALA A 302 -13.66 -20.65 -9.62
C ALA A 302 -13.00 -20.62 -8.24
N LEU A 303 -13.15 -21.67 -7.43
CA LEU A 303 -12.50 -21.81 -6.13
C LEU A 303 -10.98 -21.71 -6.25
N LYS A 304 -10.35 -22.52 -7.12
CA LYS A 304 -8.89 -22.44 -7.36
C LYS A 304 -8.47 -21.02 -7.74
N LEU A 305 -9.13 -20.42 -8.74
CA LEU A 305 -8.70 -19.14 -9.30
C LEU A 305 -8.84 -17.98 -8.30
N ILE A 306 -9.96 -17.91 -7.59
CA ILE A 306 -10.22 -16.82 -6.64
C ILE A 306 -9.34 -16.97 -5.40
N LEU A 307 -9.21 -18.17 -4.85
CA LEU A 307 -8.41 -18.40 -3.64
C LEU A 307 -6.94 -18.10 -3.89
N LEU A 308 -6.35 -18.61 -4.98
CA LEU A 308 -4.96 -18.29 -5.32
C LEU A 308 -4.76 -16.78 -5.53
N ALA A 309 -5.70 -16.10 -6.19
CA ALA A 309 -5.62 -14.65 -6.41
C ALA A 309 -5.80 -13.81 -5.14
N THR A 310 -6.31 -14.39 -4.06
CA THR A 310 -6.51 -13.75 -2.76
C THR A 310 -5.54 -14.26 -1.68
N GLY A 311 -4.53 -15.04 -2.08
CA GLY A 311 -3.45 -15.52 -1.20
C GLY A 311 -3.82 -16.75 -0.36
N PHE A 312 -4.85 -17.49 -0.77
CA PHE A 312 -5.23 -18.77 -0.18
C PHE A 312 -4.74 -19.91 -1.07
N GLU A 313 -3.63 -20.51 -0.66
CA GLU A 313 -3.03 -21.65 -1.34
C GLU A 313 -3.10 -22.88 -0.44
N PRO A 314 -3.87 -23.93 -0.79
CA PRO A 314 -3.82 -25.18 -0.05
C PRO A 314 -2.40 -25.76 -0.13
N GLY A 315 -1.90 -26.28 1.00
CA GLY A 315 -0.61 -26.95 1.04
C GLY A 315 -0.53 -28.08 0.02
N LYS A 316 0.69 -28.45 -0.40
CA LYS A 316 0.93 -29.60 -1.28
C LYS A 316 0.67 -30.90 -0.53
N THR A 317 -0.59 -31.22 -0.25
CA THR A 317 -0.97 -32.60 0.04
C THR A 317 -1.01 -33.34 -1.30
N GLU A 318 -0.45 -34.55 -1.34
CA GLU A 318 -0.69 -35.45 -2.47
C GLU A 318 -2.21 -35.54 -2.67
N ALA A 319 -2.67 -35.44 -3.91
CA ALA A 319 -4.09 -35.57 -4.22
C ALA A 319 -4.54 -36.94 -3.70
N ALA A 320 -5.13 -36.98 -2.51
CA ALA A 320 -5.87 -38.13 -2.02
C ALA A 320 -6.94 -38.46 -3.06
N GLU A 321 -7.32 -39.74 -3.17
CA GLU A 321 -8.39 -40.20 -4.06
C GLU A 321 -9.59 -39.23 -4.01
N GLY A 322 -9.84 -38.47 -5.10
CA GLY A 322 -10.85 -37.41 -5.06
C GLY A 322 -10.78 -36.39 -6.20
N HIS A 323 -11.70 -35.44 -6.17
CA HIS A 323 -11.76 -34.34 -7.14
C HIS A 323 -10.61 -33.35 -6.91
N TRP A 324 -9.89 -32.95 -7.95
CA TRP A 324 -8.69 -32.09 -7.86
C TRP A 324 -8.92 -30.74 -7.17
N ALA A 325 -10.14 -30.21 -7.21
CA ALA A 325 -10.52 -28.95 -6.56
C ALA A 325 -10.94 -29.10 -5.08
N GLN A 326 -10.97 -30.31 -4.53
CA GLN A 326 -11.41 -30.55 -3.15
C GLN A 326 -10.58 -29.76 -2.12
N PRO A 327 -9.23 -29.69 -2.21
CA PRO A 327 -8.44 -28.92 -1.24
C PRO A 327 -8.80 -27.43 -1.20
N TYR A 328 -9.25 -26.87 -2.33
CA TYR A 328 -9.71 -25.48 -2.41
C TYR A 328 -11.10 -25.30 -1.78
N LEU A 329 -11.99 -26.28 -1.92
CA LEU A 329 -13.29 -26.28 -1.24
C LEU A 329 -13.10 -26.36 0.28
N ASP A 330 -12.28 -27.30 0.74
CA ASP A 330 -11.99 -27.48 2.17
C ASP A 330 -11.38 -26.22 2.77
N MET A 331 -10.41 -25.61 2.08
CA MET A 331 -9.84 -24.33 2.48
C MET A 331 -10.90 -23.22 2.56
N ALA A 332 -11.78 -23.10 1.57
CA ALA A 332 -12.81 -22.05 1.58
C ALA A 332 -13.83 -22.23 2.73
N LEU A 333 -14.14 -23.48 3.10
CA LEU A 333 -15.00 -23.80 4.24
C LEU A 333 -14.30 -23.51 5.57
N ASN A 334 -13.05 -23.99 5.73
CA ASN A 334 -12.25 -23.81 6.94
C ASN A 334 -11.96 -22.34 7.23
N GLU A 335 -11.74 -21.55 6.18
CA GLU A 335 -11.52 -20.10 6.26
C GLU A 335 -12.84 -19.32 6.33
N SER A 336 -14.00 -20.01 6.32
CA SER A 336 -15.35 -19.44 6.36
C SER A 336 -15.61 -18.41 5.26
N ILE A 337 -14.97 -18.59 4.11
CA ILE A 337 -15.21 -17.81 2.89
C ILE A 337 -16.57 -18.18 2.30
N ILE A 338 -16.95 -19.45 2.41
CA ILE A 338 -18.24 -19.98 1.95
C ILE A 338 -18.85 -20.92 2.98
N SER A 339 -20.15 -21.17 2.86
CA SER A 339 -20.88 -22.19 3.63
C SER A 339 -20.89 -23.55 2.92
N GLU A 340 -21.16 -24.64 3.64
CA GLU A 340 -21.27 -26.00 3.07
C GLU A 340 -22.29 -26.08 1.91
N SER A 341 -23.38 -25.33 2.00
CA SER A 341 -24.44 -25.27 0.99
C SER A 341 -24.08 -24.45 -0.27
N PHE A 342 -22.96 -23.73 -0.26
CA PHE A 342 -22.61 -22.81 -1.33
C PHE A 342 -22.23 -23.53 -2.63
N CYS A 343 -21.56 -24.68 -2.52
CA CYS A 343 -21.06 -25.45 -3.66
C CYS A 343 -21.94 -26.69 -3.89
N PRO A 344 -22.85 -26.69 -4.88
CA PRO A 344 -23.71 -27.85 -5.16
C PRO A 344 -22.94 -29.00 -5.83
N GLY A 345 -21.72 -28.77 -6.29
CA GLY A 345 -20.82 -29.76 -6.90
C GLY A 345 -19.68 -29.10 -7.66
N LEU A 346 -18.47 -29.68 -7.59
CA LEU A 346 -17.25 -29.05 -8.12
C LEU A 346 -17.20 -28.95 -9.65
N ASP A 347 -17.95 -29.80 -10.35
CA ASP A 347 -18.08 -29.80 -11.82
C ASP A 347 -19.31 -29.02 -12.33
N VAL A 348 -20.10 -28.44 -11.43
CA VAL A 348 -21.25 -27.60 -11.80
C VAL A 348 -20.76 -26.23 -12.25
N ASN A 349 -21.39 -25.65 -13.28
CA ASN A 349 -21.06 -24.30 -13.74
C ASN A 349 -21.46 -23.25 -12.69
N ILE A 350 -20.58 -22.29 -12.43
CA ILE A 350 -20.84 -21.18 -11.50
C ILE A 350 -21.47 -19.98 -12.22
N THR A 351 -22.46 -19.34 -11.60
CA THR A 351 -23.02 -18.08 -12.08
C THR A 351 -22.15 -16.87 -11.73
N ARG A 352 -22.42 -15.72 -12.35
CA ARG A 352 -21.75 -14.46 -12.03
C ARG A 352 -21.99 -14.01 -10.61
N LEU A 353 -23.21 -14.16 -10.10
CA LEU A 353 -23.54 -13.80 -8.73
C LEU A 353 -22.81 -14.69 -7.71
N GLU A 354 -22.74 -16.00 -7.94
CA GLU A 354 -22.01 -16.91 -7.06
C GLU A 354 -20.51 -16.61 -7.07
N LEU A 355 -19.91 -16.36 -8.24
CA LEU A 355 -18.52 -15.92 -8.31
C LEU A 355 -18.30 -14.61 -7.54
N ALA A 356 -19.21 -13.64 -7.66
CA ALA A 356 -19.11 -12.38 -6.93
C ALA A 356 -19.17 -12.57 -5.41
N ARG A 357 -20.04 -13.46 -4.93
CA ARG A 357 -20.11 -13.79 -3.50
C ARG A 357 -18.80 -14.41 -3.00
N LEU A 358 -18.27 -15.39 -3.73
CA LEU A 358 -16.98 -16.02 -3.43
C LEU A 358 -15.83 -15.00 -3.42
N ALA A 359 -15.71 -14.19 -4.48
CA ALA A 359 -14.64 -13.20 -4.61
C ALA A 359 -14.72 -12.10 -3.54
N CYS A 360 -15.92 -11.58 -3.27
CA CYS A 360 -16.10 -10.56 -2.23
C CYS A 360 -15.70 -11.07 -0.84
N ALA A 361 -16.11 -12.30 -0.49
CA ALA A 361 -15.74 -12.93 0.78
C ALA A 361 -14.24 -13.21 0.86
N ALA A 362 -13.64 -13.81 -0.18
CA ALA A 362 -12.21 -14.12 -0.21
C ALA A 362 -11.33 -12.86 -0.11
N MET A 363 -11.76 -11.76 -0.72
CA MET A 363 -11.08 -10.46 -0.62
C MET A 363 -11.32 -9.75 0.73
N GLY A 364 -12.26 -10.21 1.56
CA GLY A 364 -12.66 -9.53 2.80
C GLY A 364 -13.25 -8.15 2.57
N LEU A 365 -13.93 -7.92 1.43
CA LEU A 365 -14.53 -6.62 1.13
C LEU A 365 -15.77 -6.42 1.99
N LYS A 366 -15.85 -5.24 2.63
CA LYS A 366 -17.01 -4.85 3.43
C LYS A 366 -18.19 -4.49 2.54
N LYS A 367 -19.38 -4.59 3.11
CA LYS A 367 -20.62 -4.09 2.51
C LYS A 367 -20.50 -2.60 2.21
N THR A 368 -21.20 -2.16 1.17
CA THR A 368 -21.27 -0.77 0.75
C THR A 368 -22.70 -0.26 0.67
N ASP A 369 -22.89 1.02 0.98
CA ASP A 369 -24.16 1.74 0.84
C ASP A 369 -24.30 2.44 -0.52
N ALA A 370 -23.36 2.22 -1.44
CA ALA A 370 -23.44 2.84 -2.76
C ALA A 370 -24.65 2.35 -3.56
N ALA A 371 -25.28 3.28 -4.27
CA ALA A 371 -26.33 2.95 -5.22
C ALA A 371 -25.77 2.02 -6.32
N SER A 372 -26.58 1.05 -6.73
CA SER A 372 -26.18 0.14 -7.79
C SER A 372 -25.97 0.88 -9.10
N PRO A 373 -24.81 0.69 -9.77
CA PRO A 373 -24.65 1.14 -11.15
C PRO A 373 -25.37 0.22 -12.14
N PHE A 374 -25.87 -0.93 -11.68
CA PHE A 374 -26.44 -1.99 -12.53
C PHE A 374 -27.97 -1.97 -12.48
N ALA A 375 -28.60 -2.11 -13.65
CA ALA A 375 -30.05 -2.12 -13.79
C ALA A 375 -30.70 -3.42 -13.28
N ASP A 376 -29.93 -4.50 -13.15
CA ASP A 376 -30.42 -5.86 -12.94
C ASP A 376 -29.98 -6.50 -11.62
N THR A 377 -29.23 -5.80 -10.78
CA THR A 377 -28.84 -6.29 -9.45
C THR A 377 -28.45 -5.15 -8.52
N ALA A 378 -28.68 -5.34 -7.22
CA ALA A 378 -28.18 -4.49 -6.14
C ALA A 378 -27.54 -5.33 -5.02
N HIS A 379 -27.08 -6.54 -5.35
CA HIS A 379 -26.52 -7.45 -4.36
C HIS A 379 -25.20 -6.91 -3.80
N ASP A 380 -25.07 -6.85 -2.47
CA ASP A 380 -23.93 -6.24 -1.75
C ASP A 380 -22.56 -6.68 -2.29
N SER A 381 -22.34 -7.98 -2.47
CA SER A 381 -21.08 -8.52 -3.01
C SER A 381 -20.72 -7.97 -4.40
N VAL A 382 -21.71 -7.75 -5.27
CA VAL A 382 -21.49 -7.20 -6.61
C VAL A 382 -21.11 -5.73 -6.51
N LEU A 383 -21.77 -4.98 -5.62
CA LEU A 383 -21.51 -3.56 -5.41
C LEU A 383 -20.12 -3.32 -4.79
N SER A 384 -19.75 -4.09 -3.78
CA SER A 384 -18.42 -4.02 -3.16
C SER A 384 -17.31 -4.32 -4.16
N LEU A 385 -17.49 -5.35 -5.02
CA LEU A 385 -16.52 -5.66 -6.08
C LEU A 385 -16.47 -4.58 -7.17
N TRP A 386 -17.59 -3.95 -7.50
CA TRP A 386 -17.61 -2.84 -8.47
C TRP A 386 -16.87 -1.61 -7.93
N GLN A 387 -17.08 -1.28 -6.65
CA GLN A 387 -16.33 -0.20 -6.00
C GLN A 387 -14.83 -0.48 -5.97
N ALA A 388 -14.45 -1.74 -5.74
CA ALA A 388 -13.06 -2.20 -5.80
C ALA A 388 -12.50 -2.31 -7.25
N GLY A 389 -13.28 -1.96 -8.28
CA GLY A 389 -12.87 -2.03 -9.68
C GLY A 389 -12.65 -3.46 -10.21
N VAL A 390 -13.16 -4.47 -9.52
CA VAL A 390 -12.98 -5.88 -9.88
C VAL A 390 -14.01 -6.32 -10.92
N VAL A 391 -15.27 -5.91 -10.73
CA VAL A 391 -16.36 -6.22 -11.66
C VAL A 391 -16.91 -4.97 -12.33
N GLU A 392 -17.51 -5.18 -13.50
CA GLU A 392 -18.16 -4.16 -14.29
C GLU A 392 -19.37 -4.75 -15.00
N GLY A 393 -20.22 -3.86 -15.52
CA GLY A 393 -21.42 -4.22 -16.27
C GLY A 393 -21.25 -3.90 -17.74
N ALA A 394 -22.01 -4.61 -18.57
CA ALA A 394 -22.08 -4.36 -20.00
C ALA A 394 -23.03 -3.17 -20.27
N PRO A 395 -22.63 -2.18 -21.08
CA PRO A 395 -23.52 -1.10 -21.46
C PRO A 395 -24.58 -1.60 -22.46
N GLU A 396 -25.86 -1.36 -22.17
CA GLU A 396 -26.98 -1.68 -23.04
C GLU A 396 -28.11 -0.65 -22.85
N GLY A 397 -28.54 -0.02 -23.95
CA GLY A 397 -29.64 0.97 -23.90
C GLY A 397 -29.38 2.19 -23.01
N GLY A 398 -28.12 2.55 -22.77
CA GLY A 398 -27.74 3.65 -21.87
C GLY A 398 -27.67 3.26 -20.38
N MET A 399 -27.95 2.00 -20.05
CA MET A 399 -27.82 1.43 -18.71
C MET A 399 -26.63 0.44 -18.66
N SER A 400 -26.21 0.05 -17.46
CA SER A 400 -25.21 -1.00 -17.27
C SER A 400 -25.87 -2.25 -16.68
N TYR A 401 -25.50 -3.43 -17.16
CA TYR A 401 -26.05 -4.73 -16.72
C TYR A 401 -24.95 -5.67 -16.24
N TYR A 402 -25.14 -6.31 -15.09
CA TYR A 402 -24.18 -7.25 -14.54
C TYR A 402 -24.40 -8.69 -15.01
N TYR A 403 -25.65 -9.07 -15.29
CA TYR A 403 -26.11 -10.41 -15.65
C TYR A 403 -25.85 -11.47 -14.58
N PRO A 404 -26.45 -11.37 -13.37
CA PRO A 404 -26.12 -12.21 -12.22
C PRO A 404 -26.27 -13.72 -12.47
N ASP A 405 -27.28 -14.14 -13.22
CA ASP A 405 -27.62 -15.56 -13.43
C ASP A 405 -26.86 -16.20 -14.61
N ARG A 406 -26.08 -15.42 -15.37
CA ARG A 406 -25.33 -15.93 -16.51
C ARG A 406 -24.08 -16.67 -16.02
N PHE A 407 -23.72 -17.75 -16.72
CA PHE A 407 -22.40 -18.36 -16.53
C PHE A 407 -21.29 -17.46 -17.07
N LEU A 408 -20.11 -17.55 -16.43
CA LEU A 408 -18.89 -16.90 -16.93
C LEU A 408 -18.19 -17.78 -17.95
N THR A 409 -17.56 -17.11 -18.91
CA THR A 409 -16.54 -17.75 -19.74
C THR A 409 -15.17 -17.72 -19.06
N ARG A 410 -14.26 -18.60 -19.49
CA ARG A 410 -12.88 -18.61 -19.03
C ARG A 410 -12.13 -17.31 -19.31
N ALA A 411 -12.43 -16.62 -20.42
CA ALA A 411 -11.91 -15.29 -20.71
C ALA A 411 -12.37 -14.24 -19.69
N GLU A 412 -13.66 -14.26 -19.32
CA GLU A 412 -14.25 -13.32 -18.36
C GLU A 412 -13.71 -13.50 -16.95
N ILE A 413 -13.61 -14.75 -16.46
CA ILE A 413 -13.04 -14.98 -15.14
C ILE A 413 -11.55 -14.60 -15.10
N SER A 414 -10.77 -14.80 -16.16
CA SER A 414 -9.37 -14.34 -16.19
C SER A 414 -9.24 -12.82 -16.01
N ALA A 415 -10.14 -12.03 -16.60
CA ALA A 415 -10.15 -10.59 -16.39
C ALA A 415 -10.47 -10.23 -14.93
N ILE A 416 -11.47 -10.89 -14.33
CA ILE A 416 -11.86 -10.68 -12.92
C ILE A 416 -10.71 -11.04 -11.98
N VAL A 417 -10.13 -12.24 -12.13
CA VAL A 417 -9.04 -12.74 -11.29
C VAL A 417 -7.81 -11.84 -11.38
N TRP A 418 -7.47 -11.35 -12.58
CA TRP A 418 -6.38 -10.39 -12.73
C TRP A 418 -6.67 -9.05 -12.03
N ARG A 419 -7.92 -8.57 -12.05
CA ARG A 419 -8.31 -7.34 -11.34
C ARG A 419 -8.28 -7.52 -9.82
N ILE A 420 -8.57 -8.72 -9.32
CA ILE A 420 -8.41 -9.08 -7.89
C ILE A 420 -6.93 -9.01 -7.50
N LEU A 421 -6.05 -9.69 -8.23
CA LEU A 421 -4.60 -9.61 -8.00
C LEU A 421 -4.11 -8.16 -8.02
N SER A 422 -4.52 -7.42 -9.04
CA SER A 422 -4.15 -6.02 -9.18
C SER A 422 -4.67 -5.13 -8.05
N TYR A 423 -5.87 -5.42 -7.53
CA TYR A 423 -6.42 -4.70 -6.38
C TYR A 423 -5.54 -4.92 -5.16
N THR A 424 -5.21 -6.19 -4.87
CA THR A 424 -4.35 -6.56 -3.73
C THR A 424 -3.00 -5.87 -3.83
N GLU A 425 -2.30 -6.02 -4.96
CA GLU A 425 -1.00 -5.37 -5.22
C GLU A 425 -1.08 -3.85 -5.04
N LEU A 426 -2.14 -3.22 -5.57
CA LEU A 426 -2.33 -1.77 -5.46
C LEU A 426 -2.54 -1.35 -4.01
N GLN A 427 -3.41 -2.04 -3.29
CA GLN A 427 -3.66 -1.73 -1.87
C GLN A 427 -2.37 -1.88 -1.05
N ASP A 428 -1.49 -2.82 -1.38
CA ASP A 428 -0.19 -2.97 -0.71
C ASP A 428 0.79 -1.85 -1.05
N GLN A 429 0.76 -1.35 -2.30
CA GLN A 429 1.63 -0.26 -2.73
C GLN A 429 1.26 1.10 -2.13
N ILE A 430 -0.03 1.34 -1.89
CA ILE A 430 -0.55 2.67 -1.55
C ILE A 430 -0.87 2.81 -0.07
N GLY A 431 -1.07 1.71 0.63
CA GLY A 431 -1.34 1.72 2.06
C GLY A 431 -0.06 1.73 2.88
N SER A 432 -0.18 2.29 4.07
CA SER A 432 0.88 2.27 5.08
C SER A 432 0.27 1.91 6.42
N ILE A 433 1.04 1.22 7.23
CA ILE A 433 0.67 0.90 8.61
C ILE A 433 1.37 1.91 9.51
N SER A 434 0.58 2.58 10.36
CA SER A 434 1.11 3.49 11.38
C SER A 434 1.08 2.80 12.75
N TYR A 435 2.23 2.76 13.43
CA TYR A 435 2.35 2.23 14.79
C TYR A 435 3.27 3.11 15.64
N GLY A 436 2.67 3.86 16.57
CA GLY A 436 3.37 4.90 17.33
C GLY A 436 3.93 5.97 16.38
N SER A 437 5.23 6.22 16.44
CA SER A 437 5.95 7.13 15.54
C SER A 437 6.48 6.47 14.26
N HIS A 438 6.15 5.19 14.02
CA HIS A 438 6.65 4.44 12.87
C HIS A 438 5.58 4.35 11.78
N THR A 439 6.02 4.48 10.54
CA THR A 439 5.22 4.21 9.35
C THR A 439 5.92 3.12 8.56
N MET A 440 5.25 1.98 8.34
CA MET A 440 5.76 0.88 7.51
C MET A 440 4.91 0.73 6.24
N GLY A 441 5.54 0.26 5.17
CA GLY A 441 4.80 -0.24 4.01
C GLY A 441 4.05 -1.53 4.35
N ILE A 442 3.00 -1.83 3.60
CA ILE A 442 2.29 -3.11 3.72
C ILE A 442 3.12 -4.23 3.10
N LEU A 443 3.18 -5.37 3.77
CA LEU A 443 3.81 -6.61 3.31
C LEU A 443 2.81 -7.37 2.45
N SER A 444 2.90 -7.22 1.12
CA SER A 444 1.91 -7.73 0.17
C SER A 444 1.68 -9.24 0.19
N SER A 445 2.71 -10.02 0.51
CA SER A 445 2.60 -11.48 0.60
C SER A 445 1.97 -11.94 1.93
N VAL A 446 1.78 -11.04 2.90
CA VAL A 446 1.20 -11.37 4.20
C VAL A 446 -0.28 -11.08 4.16
N ARG A 447 -1.05 -12.13 4.43
CA ARG A 447 -2.51 -12.07 4.42
C ARG A 447 -3.00 -11.00 5.42
N ARG A 448 -4.03 -10.26 5.01
CA ARG A 448 -4.64 -9.20 5.82
C ARG A 448 -5.64 -9.76 6.82
N TYR A 449 -5.80 -9.07 7.93
CA TYR A 449 -6.87 -9.31 8.88
C TYR A 449 -8.24 -9.09 8.21
N ARG A 450 -9.15 -10.05 8.34
CA ARG A 450 -10.47 -10.03 7.67
C ARG A 450 -11.66 -10.28 8.58
N LEU A 451 -11.45 -10.57 9.86
CA LEU A 451 -12.57 -10.78 10.77
C LEU A 451 -13.32 -9.46 10.95
N ASP A 452 -14.65 -9.55 10.92
CA ASP A 452 -15.50 -8.40 11.24
C ASP A 452 -15.46 -8.12 12.73
N ASN A 453 -14.99 -6.92 13.12
CA ASN A 453 -14.86 -6.57 14.53
C ASN A 453 -16.22 -6.49 15.25
N ASP A 454 -17.31 -6.30 14.51
CA ASP A 454 -18.66 -6.22 15.07
C ASP A 454 -19.23 -7.61 15.45
N GLU A 455 -18.60 -8.68 15.00
CA GLU A 455 -19.01 -10.08 15.27
C GLU A 455 -18.37 -10.65 16.56
N PHE A 456 -17.52 -9.89 17.25
CA PHE A 456 -16.94 -10.31 18.53
C PHE A 456 -17.89 -10.01 19.70
N TYR A 457 -18.12 -11.02 20.53
CA TYR A 457 -18.95 -10.88 21.73
C TYR A 457 -18.39 -11.70 22.90
N MET A 458 -18.93 -11.47 24.11
CA MET A 458 -18.56 -12.22 25.31
C MET A 458 -19.66 -13.23 25.65
N GLU A 459 -19.28 -14.48 25.91
CA GLU A 459 -20.18 -15.53 26.37
C GLU A 459 -19.52 -16.31 27.50
N ASN A 460 -20.21 -16.44 28.63
CA ASN A 460 -19.72 -17.17 29.82
C ASN A 460 -18.34 -16.72 30.32
N GLY A 461 -17.95 -15.46 30.09
CA GLY A 461 -16.65 -14.92 30.48
C GLY A 461 -15.53 -15.11 29.47
N PHE A 462 -15.82 -15.71 28.31
CA PHE A 462 -14.88 -15.93 27.22
C PHE A 462 -15.27 -15.12 25.97
N LYS A 463 -14.26 -14.73 25.18
CA LYS A 463 -14.47 -14.09 23.88
C LYS A 463 -14.95 -15.15 22.88
N GLN A 464 -15.98 -14.83 22.11
CA GLN A 464 -16.50 -15.62 21.01
C GLN A 464 -16.59 -14.78 19.74
N TYR A 465 -16.79 -15.45 18.60
CA TYR A 465 -16.95 -14.83 17.29
C TYR A 465 -18.19 -15.38 16.58
N GLY A 466 -19.08 -14.50 16.10
CA GLY A 466 -20.34 -14.91 15.47
C GLY A 466 -20.18 -15.43 14.04
N GLY A 467 -19.16 -14.95 13.32
CA GLY A 467 -18.97 -15.27 11.91
C GLY A 467 -18.43 -16.68 11.60
N LYS A 468 -17.87 -17.37 12.60
CA LYS A 468 -17.42 -18.77 12.49
C LYS A 468 -17.21 -19.41 13.86
N ARG A 469 -17.17 -20.75 13.90
CA ARG A 469 -16.87 -21.48 15.13
C ARG A 469 -15.47 -21.09 15.65
N THR A 470 -15.38 -20.90 16.96
CA THR A 470 -14.16 -20.62 17.69
C THR A 470 -13.96 -21.59 18.83
N TRP A 471 -12.72 -21.69 19.30
CA TRP A 471 -12.34 -22.53 20.44
C TRP A 471 -11.74 -21.65 21.53
N THR A 472 -12.13 -21.92 22.77
CA THR A 472 -11.72 -21.17 23.95
C THR A 472 -10.47 -21.79 24.56
N GLY A 473 -9.44 -20.99 24.78
CA GLY A 473 -8.15 -21.44 25.28
C GLY A 473 -7.68 -20.72 26.53
N VAL A 474 -6.75 -21.39 27.23
CA VAL A 474 -5.88 -20.77 28.24
C VAL A 474 -4.43 -21.09 27.91
N ASP A 475 -3.52 -20.16 28.17
CA ASP A 475 -2.09 -20.47 28.23
C ASP A 475 -1.55 -20.36 29.66
N VAL A 476 -0.73 -21.35 30.05
CA VAL A 476 -0.33 -21.54 31.44
C VAL A 476 1.14 -21.94 31.58
N SER A 477 1.68 -21.60 32.74
CA SER A 477 3.05 -21.90 33.14
C SER A 477 3.14 -22.11 34.66
N HIS A 478 4.35 -22.15 35.24
CA HIS A 478 4.51 -22.18 36.70
C HIS A 478 3.86 -20.99 37.42
N HIS A 479 3.55 -19.89 36.73
CA HIS A 479 2.91 -18.71 37.33
C HIS A 479 1.49 -18.98 37.83
N GLN A 480 0.79 -19.98 37.27
CA GLN A 480 -0.58 -20.34 37.66
C GLN A 480 -0.64 -21.33 38.84
N GLY A 481 0.50 -21.90 39.25
CA GLY A 481 0.56 -22.85 40.36
C GLY A 481 -0.23 -24.14 40.11
N ASP A 482 -0.90 -24.65 41.14
CA ASP A 482 -1.73 -25.85 41.06
C ASP A 482 -3.07 -25.56 40.36
N ILE A 483 -3.39 -26.36 39.34
CA ILE A 483 -4.59 -26.20 38.50
C ILE A 483 -5.53 -27.40 38.66
N ASP A 484 -6.80 -27.13 38.93
CA ASP A 484 -7.88 -28.12 38.87
C ASP A 484 -8.43 -28.19 37.43
N TRP A 485 -7.78 -29.04 36.62
CA TRP A 485 -8.07 -29.16 35.19
C TRP A 485 -9.48 -29.62 34.85
N GLN A 486 -10.12 -30.38 35.74
CA GLN A 486 -11.52 -30.79 35.51
C GLN A 486 -12.46 -29.58 35.63
N LYS A 487 -12.21 -28.66 36.58
CA LYS A 487 -12.96 -27.40 36.66
C LYS A 487 -12.70 -26.51 35.44
N VAL A 488 -11.47 -26.47 34.94
CA VAL A 488 -11.12 -25.73 33.72
C VAL A 488 -11.91 -26.25 32.52
N ARG A 489 -11.92 -27.58 32.30
CA ARG A 489 -12.72 -28.21 31.24
C ARG A 489 -14.22 -27.94 31.40
N ASN A 490 -14.73 -28.04 32.62
CA ASN A 490 -16.15 -27.81 32.93
C ASN A 490 -16.56 -26.34 32.79
N ALA A 491 -15.61 -25.40 32.85
CA ALA A 491 -15.86 -23.99 32.61
C ALA A 491 -16.05 -23.66 31.12
N GLY A 492 -15.83 -24.62 30.22
CA GLY A 492 -15.98 -24.42 28.77
C GLY A 492 -14.67 -24.12 28.04
N VAL A 493 -13.51 -24.37 28.66
CA VAL A 493 -12.22 -24.32 27.96
C VAL A 493 -12.09 -25.55 27.06
N ASP A 494 -11.67 -25.33 25.81
CA ASP A 494 -11.51 -26.35 24.77
C ASP A 494 -10.04 -26.83 24.66
N PHE A 495 -9.09 -25.90 24.80
CA PHE A 495 -7.65 -26.20 24.68
C PHE A 495 -6.79 -25.50 25.73
N ALA A 496 -5.57 -26.01 25.91
CA ALA A 496 -4.55 -25.39 26.75
C ALA A 496 -3.20 -25.30 26.00
N MET A 497 -2.56 -24.14 26.03
CA MET A 497 -1.17 -23.93 25.57
C MET A 497 -0.23 -23.94 26.78
N ILE A 498 0.64 -24.96 26.87
CA ILE A 498 1.43 -25.21 28.08
C ILE A 498 2.90 -24.85 27.86
N ARG A 499 3.46 -24.01 28.73
CA ARG A 499 4.88 -23.67 28.65
C ARG A 499 5.75 -24.89 28.94
N VAL A 500 6.64 -25.24 28.01
CA VAL A 500 7.63 -26.31 28.20
C VAL A 500 8.82 -25.82 29.02
N GLY A 501 9.24 -24.60 28.76
CA GLY A 501 10.43 -23.98 29.34
C GLY A 501 10.77 -22.70 28.61
N GLY A 502 12.02 -22.27 28.74
CA GLY A 502 12.49 -21.10 28.01
C GLY A 502 14.00 -20.94 28.00
N ARG A 503 14.46 -19.91 27.29
CA ARG A 503 15.85 -19.46 27.27
C ARG A 503 15.99 -18.14 28.02
N GLY A 504 16.97 -18.04 28.91
CA GLY A 504 17.16 -16.86 29.77
C GLY A 504 17.72 -15.62 29.04
N TYR A 505 17.48 -14.44 29.62
CA TYR A 505 17.92 -13.14 29.07
C TYR A 505 19.43 -12.88 29.10
N GLY A 506 20.17 -13.57 29.98
CA GLY A 506 21.60 -13.36 30.15
C GLY A 506 22.39 -13.70 28.89
N SER A 507 23.60 -13.15 28.74
CA SER A 507 24.45 -13.37 27.55
C SER A 507 24.68 -14.85 27.22
N ALA A 508 24.70 -15.71 28.23
CA ALA A 508 24.84 -17.16 28.09
C ALA A 508 23.59 -17.86 27.51
N GLY A 509 22.40 -17.23 27.55
CA GLY A 509 21.18 -17.78 26.99
C GLY A 509 20.87 -19.19 27.48
N VAL A 510 20.93 -19.44 28.79
CA VAL A 510 20.75 -20.79 29.35
C VAL A 510 19.30 -21.25 29.20
N MET A 511 19.09 -22.45 28.68
CA MET A 511 17.78 -23.10 28.62
C MET A 511 17.37 -23.63 30.00
N TYR A 512 16.08 -23.53 30.33
CA TYR A 512 15.51 -23.98 31.59
C TYR A 512 14.12 -24.61 31.40
N ASP A 513 13.76 -25.48 32.35
CA ASP A 513 12.44 -26.10 32.43
C ASP A 513 11.40 -25.14 33.04
N ASP A 514 10.16 -25.20 32.55
CA ASP A 514 9.03 -24.75 33.34
C ASP A 514 8.69 -25.83 34.38
N GLN A 515 8.71 -25.45 35.66
CA GLN A 515 8.62 -26.40 36.78
C GLN A 515 7.27 -27.13 36.85
N THR A 516 6.21 -26.58 36.25
CA THR A 516 4.87 -27.20 36.25
C THR A 516 4.52 -27.89 34.94
N PHE A 517 5.39 -27.87 33.92
CA PHE A 517 5.12 -28.44 32.58
C PHE A 517 4.52 -29.86 32.65
N THR A 518 5.19 -30.78 33.35
CA THR A 518 4.76 -32.19 33.42
C THR A 518 3.42 -32.37 34.14
N GLN A 519 3.16 -31.59 35.18
CA GLN A 519 1.88 -31.61 35.90
C GLN A 519 0.76 -31.06 35.02
N ASN A 520 1.01 -29.95 34.35
CA ASN A 520 0.04 -29.27 33.50
C ASN A 520 -0.33 -30.10 32.28
N ILE A 521 0.65 -30.65 31.54
CA ILE A 521 0.36 -31.43 30.33
C ILE A 521 -0.45 -32.69 30.65
N ARG A 522 -0.11 -33.40 31.72
CA ARG A 522 -0.88 -34.58 32.17
C ARG A 522 -2.27 -34.20 32.66
N GLY A 523 -2.36 -33.12 33.44
CA GLY A 523 -3.63 -32.66 33.99
C GLY A 523 -4.63 -32.25 32.90
N ALA A 524 -4.18 -31.45 31.93
CA ALA A 524 -4.99 -31.01 30.81
C ALA A 524 -5.46 -32.18 29.93
N LEU A 525 -4.54 -33.08 29.55
CA LEU A 525 -4.87 -34.27 28.74
C LEU A 525 -5.85 -35.20 29.47
N ASN A 526 -5.63 -35.47 30.76
CA ASN A 526 -6.51 -36.33 31.54
C ASN A 526 -7.92 -35.73 31.72
N ALA A 527 -8.04 -34.40 31.70
CA ALA A 527 -9.33 -33.70 31.71
C ALA A 527 -10.00 -33.64 30.32
N GLY A 528 -9.35 -34.18 29.28
CA GLY A 528 -9.88 -34.21 27.92
C GLY A 528 -9.81 -32.88 27.17
N LEU A 529 -8.91 -31.98 27.57
CA LEU A 529 -8.59 -30.77 26.80
C LEU A 529 -7.67 -31.11 25.63
N LYS A 530 -7.80 -30.37 24.54
CA LYS A 530 -6.77 -30.37 23.49
C LYS A 530 -5.54 -29.62 24.00
N VAL A 531 -4.34 -30.09 23.66
CA VAL A 531 -3.11 -29.52 24.22
C VAL A 531 -2.13 -29.13 23.12
N GLY A 532 -1.70 -27.87 23.20
CA GLY A 532 -0.53 -27.33 22.50
C GLY A 532 0.53 -26.93 23.51
N VAL A 533 1.71 -26.57 23.02
CA VAL A 533 2.81 -26.15 23.89
C VAL A 533 3.54 -24.95 23.32
N TYR A 534 4.21 -24.18 24.17
CA TYR A 534 5.07 -23.10 23.74
C TYR A 534 6.41 -23.10 24.46
N TYR A 535 7.41 -22.50 23.80
CA TYR A 535 8.74 -22.33 24.36
C TYR A 535 9.15 -20.86 24.31
N PHE A 536 9.38 -20.28 25.49
CA PHE A 536 9.80 -18.89 25.61
C PHE A 536 11.23 -18.74 25.10
N SER A 537 11.37 -18.32 23.84
CA SER A 537 12.63 -18.17 23.15
C SER A 537 13.29 -16.84 23.49
N GLN A 538 14.61 -16.92 23.66
CA GLN A 538 15.51 -15.77 23.60
C GLN A 538 16.62 -16.05 22.59
N ALA A 539 16.38 -16.90 21.59
CA ALA A 539 17.35 -17.27 20.58
C ALA A 539 17.85 -16.03 19.83
N THR A 540 19.16 -15.92 19.67
CA THR A 540 19.82 -14.88 18.87
C THR A 540 20.54 -15.47 17.67
N SER A 541 20.29 -16.75 17.36
CA SER A 541 20.83 -17.45 16.20
C SER A 541 19.94 -18.63 15.80
N VAL A 542 20.07 -19.06 14.55
CA VAL A 542 19.44 -20.29 14.02
C VAL A 542 19.85 -21.53 14.82
N GLY A 543 21.12 -21.60 15.26
CA GLY A 543 21.63 -22.74 16.02
C GLY A 543 20.89 -22.92 17.34
N GLU A 544 20.67 -21.82 18.06
CA GLU A 544 19.93 -21.82 19.33
C GLU A 544 18.46 -22.18 19.14
N ALA A 545 17.81 -21.67 18.08
CA ALA A 545 16.42 -22.04 17.79
C ALA A 545 16.26 -23.55 17.50
N ARG A 546 17.25 -24.17 16.84
CA ARG A 546 17.28 -25.64 16.65
C ARG A 546 17.51 -26.39 17.96
N GLU A 547 18.25 -25.84 18.92
CA GLU A 547 18.39 -26.43 20.25
C GLU A 547 17.07 -26.38 21.01
N GLU A 548 16.38 -25.24 20.95
CA GLU A 548 15.07 -25.04 21.57
C GLU A 548 14.03 -26.01 20.97
N ALA A 549 13.99 -26.16 19.64
CA ALA A 549 13.10 -27.13 18.98
C ALA A 549 13.38 -28.57 19.44
N ARG A 550 14.66 -28.99 19.48
CA ARG A 550 15.05 -30.32 19.99
C ARG A 550 14.64 -30.53 21.44
N TYR A 551 14.78 -29.49 22.26
CA TYR A 551 14.39 -29.52 23.66
C TYR A 551 12.89 -29.75 23.81
N VAL A 552 12.07 -29.00 23.06
CA VAL A 552 10.62 -29.14 23.08
C VAL A 552 10.20 -30.53 22.61
N LEU A 553 10.73 -31.01 21.48
CA LEU A 553 10.42 -32.33 20.92
C LEU A 553 10.78 -33.48 21.87
N ASP A 554 11.84 -33.34 22.66
CA ASP A 554 12.19 -34.32 23.69
C ASP A 554 11.17 -34.32 24.84
N LYS A 555 10.77 -33.12 25.30
CA LYS A 555 9.85 -32.95 26.43
C LYS A 555 8.41 -33.38 26.14
N ILE A 556 7.94 -33.18 24.90
CA ILE A 556 6.57 -33.57 24.51
C ILE A 556 6.46 -35.02 24.05
N ARG A 557 7.58 -35.74 23.92
CA ARG A 557 7.58 -37.12 23.44
C ARG A 557 6.68 -38.01 24.31
N GLY A 558 5.70 -38.65 23.67
CA GLY A 558 4.77 -39.57 24.32
C GLY A 558 3.52 -38.91 24.90
N TYR A 559 3.32 -37.60 24.68
CA TYR A 559 2.07 -36.91 24.95
C TYR A 559 1.27 -36.68 23.65
N ASP A 560 -0.05 -36.67 23.76
CA ASP A 560 -0.98 -36.42 22.65
C ASP A 560 -1.13 -34.90 22.42
N VAL A 561 -0.13 -34.29 21.78
CA VAL A 561 -0.11 -32.86 21.47
C VAL A 561 -0.78 -32.64 20.11
N THR A 562 -2.06 -32.23 20.15
CA THR A 562 -2.89 -32.01 18.95
C THR A 562 -3.09 -30.53 18.61
N TYR A 563 -2.65 -29.62 19.47
CA TYR A 563 -2.63 -28.17 19.21
C TYR A 563 -1.20 -27.70 18.97
N PRO A 564 -0.98 -26.47 18.47
CA PRO A 564 0.32 -26.08 17.93
C PRO A 564 1.48 -26.14 18.93
N VAL A 565 2.69 -26.35 18.39
CA VAL A 565 3.96 -26.19 19.09
C VAL A 565 4.57 -24.86 18.70
N VAL A 566 4.64 -23.94 19.65
CA VAL A 566 4.82 -22.51 19.38
C VAL A 566 6.23 -22.02 19.68
N PHE A 567 6.79 -21.30 18.71
CA PHE A 567 7.96 -20.45 18.90
C PHE A 567 7.54 -19.09 19.48
N ASP A 568 7.72 -18.93 20.78
CA ASP A 568 7.37 -17.71 21.52
C ASP A 568 8.62 -16.82 21.67
N TRP A 569 8.87 -15.98 20.66
CA TRP A 569 9.97 -15.02 20.70
C TRP A 569 9.42 -13.63 21.01
N GLU A 570 9.73 -13.15 22.21
CA GLU A 570 9.30 -11.83 22.66
C GLU A 570 10.45 -10.85 22.85
N PHE A 571 10.10 -9.58 22.61
CA PHE A 571 10.85 -8.43 23.07
C PHE A 571 10.09 -7.71 24.18
N LEU A 572 10.56 -7.84 25.43
CA LEU A 572 9.91 -7.24 26.62
C LEU A 572 10.50 -5.86 26.98
N GLY A 573 11.45 -5.34 26.20
CA GLY A 573 12.04 -4.02 26.39
C GLY A 573 13.31 -4.02 27.26
N GLY A 574 14.25 -3.12 26.92
CA GLY A 574 15.48 -2.88 27.69
C GLY A 574 16.76 -3.34 26.98
N LYS A 575 17.81 -2.51 27.04
CA LYS A 575 19.12 -2.76 26.39
C LYS A 575 19.90 -3.95 26.98
N THR A 576 19.43 -4.53 28.08
CA THR A 576 20.06 -5.65 28.78
C THR A 576 19.59 -7.01 28.29
N GLN A 577 18.54 -7.07 27.47
CA GLN A 577 18.08 -8.33 26.87
C GLN A 577 18.96 -8.72 25.69
N ARG A 578 19.38 -9.99 25.62
CA ARG A 578 20.20 -10.51 24.52
C ARG A 578 19.54 -10.37 23.15
N THR A 579 18.21 -10.39 23.10
CA THR A 579 17.40 -10.24 21.88
C THR A 579 17.36 -8.81 21.35
N TYR A 580 17.75 -7.79 22.15
CA TYR A 580 17.60 -6.37 21.81
C TYR A 580 18.18 -5.98 20.44
N SER A 581 19.41 -6.43 20.16
CA SER A 581 20.14 -6.12 18.93
C SER A 581 20.05 -7.20 17.87
N THR A 582 19.16 -8.19 18.03
CA THR A 582 19.05 -9.29 17.05
C THR A 582 18.47 -8.76 15.74
N PRO A 583 19.17 -8.92 14.60
CA PRO A 583 18.66 -8.46 13.32
C PRO A 583 17.38 -9.20 12.93
N THR A 584 16.43 -8.50 12.30
CA THR A 584 15.17 -9.08 11.79
C THR A 584 15.35 -10.36 11.00
N SER A 585 16.35 -10.43 10.10
CA SER A 585 16.63 -11.64 9.31
C SER A 585 16.96 -12.83 10.20
N VAL A 586 17.75 -12.64 11.27
CA VAL A 586 18.11 -13.71 12.20
C VAL A 586 16.90 -14.19 12.99
N ILE A 587 15.99 -13.29 13.37
CA ILE A 587 14.74 -13.65 14.05
C ILE A 587 13.87 -14.52 13.13
N CYS A 588 13.67 -14.10 11.88
CA CYS A 588 12.89 -14.85 10.89
C CYS A 588 13.54 -16.21 10.57
N ASP A 589 14.86 -16.27 10.42
CA ASP A 589 15.58 -17.53 10.15
C ASP A 589 15.52 -18.48 11.36
N ALA A 590 15.58 -17.95 12.58
CA ALA A 590 15.42 -18.72 13.82
C ALA A 590 14.00 -19.30 13.94
N ALA A 591 12.97 -18.47 13.73
CA ALA A 591 11.58 -18.92 13.73
C ALA A 591 11.33 -20.00 12.67
N ASN A 592 11.83 -19.80 11.44
CA ASN A 592 11.75 -20.79 10.37
C ASN A 592 12.45 -22.10 10.74
N ALA A 593 13.63 -22.05 11.35
CA ALA A 593 14.36 -23.25 11.74
C ALA A 593 13.67 -24.02 12.87
N PHE A 594 13.13 -23.33 13.86
CA PHE A 594 12.33 -23.95 14.91
C PHE A 594 11.10 -24.64 14.31
N CYS A 595 10.29 -23.87 13.57
CA CYS A 595 9.02 -24.32 13.02
C CYS A 595 9.19 -25.47 12.01
N SER A 596 10.23 -25.45 11.16
CA SER A 596 10.52 -26.55 10.25
C SER A 596 10.86 -27.85 10.98
N MET A 597 11.61 -27.80 12.10
CA MET A 597 11.91 -29.01 12.86
C MET A 597 10.67 -29.60 13.55
N ILE A 598 9.75 -28.74 13.97
CA ILE A 598 8.46 -29.16 14.55
C ILE A 598 7.60 -29.84 13.48
N GLU A 599 7.49 -29.23 12.30
CA GLU A 599 6.76 -29.77 11.14
C GLU A 599 7.33 -31.12 10.68
N GLU A 600 8.66 -31.23 10.56
CA GLU A 600 9.36 -32.48 10.22
C GLU A 600 9.12 -33.59 11.26
N ALA A 601 8.83 -33.23 12.51
CA ALA A 601 8.49 -34.17 13.57
C ALA A 601 7.00 -34.57 13.60
N GLY A 602 6.19 -34.03 12.69
CA GLY A 602 4.77 -34.34 12.54
C GLY A 602 3.83 -33.51 13.42
N TYR A 603 4.30 -32.40 14.00
CA TYR A 603 3.48 -31.48 14.78
C TYR A 603 3.21 -30.19 13.99
N THR A 604 2.11 -29.50 14.32
CA THR A 604 1.79 -28.19 13.72
C THR A 604 2.64 -27.08 14.36
N PRO A 605 3.55 -26.42 13.64
CA PRO A 605 4.27 -25.26 14.16
C PRO A 605 3.41 -23.99 14.13
N MET A 606 3.74 -23.05 15.02
CA MET A 606 3.11 -21.73 15.07
C MET A 606 4.10 -20.71 15.65
N ILE A 607 3.95 -19.44 15.29
CA ILE A 607 4.77 -18.34 15.82
C ILE A 607 3.90 -17.44 16.68
N TYR A 608 4.38 -17.14 17.89
CA TYR A 608 3.74 -16.16 18.74
C TYR A 608 4.44 -14.80 18.63
N PHE A 609 3.64 -13.72 18.64
CA PHE A 609 4.13 -12.37 18.78
C PHE A 609 3.06 -11.39 19.29
N ASN A 610 3.50 -10.33 19.95
CA ASN A 610 2.68 -9.15 20.20
C ASN A 610 2.76 -8.14 19.05
N THR A 611 1.92 -7.10 19.10
CA THR A 611 1.85 -6.03 18.07
C THR A 611 3.20 -5.39 17.75
N TYR A 612 4.02 -5.12 18.77
CA TYR A 612 5.33 -4.50 18.57
C TYR A 612 6.25 -5.42 17.76
N CYS A 613 6.30 -6.71 18.11
CA CYS A 613 7.16 -7.67 17.43
C CYS A 613 6.69 -7.91 15.99
N GLY A 614 5.37 -8.06 15.77
CA GLY A 614 4.79 -8.27 14.44
C GLY A 614 5.07 -7.12 13.47
N TYR A 615 5.10 -5.87 13.94
CA TYR A 615 5.37 -4.70 13.09
C TYR A 615 6.83 -4.29 12.99
N LEU A 616 7.61 -4.42 14.07
CA LEU A 616 8.93 -3.79 14.17
C LEU A 616 10.09 -4.78 14.35
N LYS A 617 9.81 -6.08 14.53
CA LYS A 617 10.86 -7.10 14.73
C LYS A 617 10.84 -8.16 13.65
N TYR A 618 9.69 -8.73 13.36
CA TYR A 618 9.52 -9.70 12.28
C TYR A 618 9.36 -9.00 10.93
N ASP A 619 9.99 -9.57 9.91
CA ASP A 619 9.50 -9.46 8.53
C ASP A 619 8.52 -10.62 8.33
N LEU A 620 7.23 -10.35 8.51
CA LEU A 620 6.18 -11.38 8.41
C LEU A 620 6.14 -12.02 7.02
N SER A 621 6.62 -11.35 5.97
CA SER A 621 6.69 -11.90 4.61
C SER A 621 7.64 -13.10 4.49
N LYS A 622 8.49 -13.33 5.50
CA LYS A 622 9.46 -14.43 5.57
C LYS A 622 9.00 -15.61 6.41
N VAL A 623 7.89 -15.46 7.15
CA VAL A 623 7.40 -16.45 8.11
C VAL A 623 5.91 -16.76 7.98
N ASN A 624 5.21 -16.11 7.04
CA ASN A 624 3.78 -16.26 6.72
C ASN A 624 3.35 -17.64 6.17
N ARG A 625 4.25 -18.63 6.11
CA ARG A 625 3.88 -20.03 5.86
C ARG A 625 3.34 -20.74 7.11
N TYR A 626 3.54 -20.14 8.27
CA TYR A 626 3.09 -20.65 9.56
C TYR A 626 1.94 -19.81 10.10
N ASP A 627 1.07 -20.45 10.88
CA ASP A 627 0.01 -19.75 11.58
C ASP A 627 0.56 -18.88 12.70
N PHE A 628 -0.17 -17.81 13.04
CA PHE A 628 0.21 -16.85 14.06
C PHE A 628 -0.69 -16.90 15.29
N TRP A 629 -0.06 -16.93 16.46
CA TRP A 629 -0.67 -16.62 17.76
C TRP A 629 -0.34 -15.19 18.14
N TYR A 630 -1.33 -14.31 18.00
CA TYR A 630 -1.17 -12.88 18.17
C TYR A 630 -1.59 -12.45 19.59
N ALA A 631 -0.79 -11.61 20.23
CA ALA A 631 -1.14 -11.00 21.53
C ALA A 631 -1.48 -9.51 21.42
N GLN A 632 -2.69 -9.17 21.86
CA GLN A 632 -3.15 -7.80 22.07
C GLN A 632 -4.32 -7.77 23.05
N TYR A 633 -4.15 -7.03 24.15
CA TYR A 633 -5.16 -6.95 25.21
C TYR A 633 -6.17 -5.83 24.96
N THR A 634 -7.08 -6.05 23.99
CA THR A 634 -8.13 -5.12 23.57
C THR A 634 -9.46 -5.84 23.38
N ASP A 635 -10.57 -5.09 23.25
CA ASP A 635 -11.90 -5.69 23.06
C ASP A 635 -12.06 -6.36 21.69
N VAL A 636 -11.41 -5.79 20.67
CA VAL A 636 -11.30 -6.31 19.31
C VAL A 636 -9.88 -6.12 18.78
N PRO A 637 -9.39 -6.96 17.86
CA PRO A 637 -8.07 -6.83 17.27
C PRO A 637 -7.93 -5.56 16.41
N THR A 638 -6.73 -4.98 16.42
CA THR A 638 -6.37 -3.84 15.54
C THR A 638 -5.14 -4.13 14.67
N PHE A 639 -4.68 -5.37 14.64
CA PHE A 639 -3.55 -5.78 13.80
C PHE A 639 -3.95 -5.78 12.33
N TYR A 640 -3.03 -5.36 11.46
CA TYR A 640 -3.30 -5.25 10.03
C TYR A 640 -3.31 -6.61 9.32
N TYR A 641 -2.50 -7.55 9.80
CA TYR A 641 -2.33 -8.86 9.18
C TYR A 641 -3.14 -9.94 9.88
N ASP A 642 -3.42 -11.03 9.16
CA ASP A 642 -4.19 -12.17 9.64
C ASP A 642 -3.45 -12.93 10.75
N PHE A 643 -4.21 -13.61 11.60
CA PHE A 643 -3.72 -14.50 12.67
C PHE A 643 -4.78 -15.55 12.99
N GLN A 644 -4.36 -16.72 13.47
CA GLN A 644 -5.23 -17.88 13.67
C GLN A 644 -5.57 -18.13 15.14
N MET A 645 -4.78 -17.59 16.06
CA MET A 645 -5.07 -17.60 17.49
C MET A 645 -4.82 -16.20 18.07
N TRP A 646 -5.67 -15.75 18.98
CA TRP A 646 -5.56 -14.43 19.61
C TRP A 646 -5.60 -14.52 21.13
N GLN A 647 -4.52 -14.11 21.78
CA GLN A 647 -4.47 -13.87 23.21
C GLN A 647 -5.03 -12.48 23.51
N TYR A 648 -6.26 -12.44 24.02
CA TYR A 648 -7.04 -11.21 24.14
C TYR A 648 -6.98 -10.60 25.55
N THR A 649 -6.50 -11.33 26.56
CA THR A 649 -6.31 -10.78 27.91
C THR A 649 -5.35 -11.61 28.75
N SER A 650 -4.60 -10.93 29.62
CA SER A 650 -3.77 -11.53 30.69
C SER A 650 -4.39 -11.46 32.08
N LYS A 651 -5.68 -11.12 32.14
CA LYS A 651 -6.42 -10.89 33.39
C LYS A 651 -7.68 -11.76 33.48
N GLY A 652 -7.68 -12.89 32.77
CA GLY A 652 -8.75 -13.87 32.81
C GLY A 652 -8.99 -14.46 34.19
N ARG A 653 -10.17 -15.03 34.36
CA ARG A 653 -10.61 -15.75 35.55
C ARG A 653 -11.30 -17.04 35.11
N VAL A 654 -10.70 -18.17 35.41
CA VAL A 654 -11.25 -19.50 35.05
C VAL A 654 -11.37 -20.35 36.31
N PRO A 655 -12.56 -20.92 36.59
CA PRO A 655 -12.71 -21.89 37.66
C PRO A 655 -11.65 -23.00 37.57
N GLY A 656 -10.90 -23.19 38.67
CA GLY A 656 -9.81 -24.17 38.73
C GLY A 656 -8.41 -23.58 38.62
N ILE A 657 -8.27 -22.30 38.24
CA ILE A 657 -6.99 -21.57 38.21
C ILE A 657 -7.05 -20.44 39.23
N SER A 658 -6.03 -20.36 40.09
CA SER A 658 -5.92 -19.27 41.08
C SER A 658 -5.30 -18.04 40.44
N GLY A 659 -5.89 -16.87 40.66
CA GLY A 659 -5.34 -15.61 40.14
C GLY A 659 -5.58 -15.43 38.64
N ASN A 660 -4.74 -14.62 38.01
CA ASN A 660 -4.90 -14.25 36.60
C ASN A 660 -4.45 -15.40 35.70
N VAL A 661 -5.16 -15.60 34.61
CA VAL A 661 -4.75 -16.48 33.52
C VAL A 661 -4.92 -15.77 32.20
N ASP A 662 -4.02 -16.04 31.28
CA ASP A 662 -4.11 -15.59 29.91
C ASP A 662 -5.25 -16.35 29.19
N LEU A 663 -6.08 -15.65 28.42
CA LEU A 663 -7.19 -16.24 27.67
C LEU A 663 -7.00 -16.05 26.17
N ASP A 664 -7.26 -17.14 25.46
CA ASP A 664 -7.10 -17.23 24.02
C ASP A 664 -8.41 -17.58 23.34
N ILE A 665 -8.53 -17.11 22.10
CA ILE A 665 -9.51 -17.59 21.15
C ILE A 665 -8.77 -18.13 19.92
N SER A 666 -9.04 -19.39 19.56
CA SER A 666 -8.56 -19.99 18.31
C SER A 666 -9.66 -19.94 17.26
N PHE A 667 -9.28 -19.58 16.04
CA PHE A 667 -10.16 -19.49 14.87
C PHE A 667 -10.03 -20.69 13.93
N VAL A 668 -9.26 -21.70 14.36
CA VAL A 668 -8.92 -22.93 13.65
C VAL A 668 -8.98 -24.08 14.63
N ASP A 669 -9.62 -25.19 14.26
CA ASP A 669 -9.48 -26.45 15.01
C ASP A 669 -8.20 -27.16 14.58
N TYR A 670 -7.19 -27.13 15.43
CA TYR A 670 -5.94 -27.83 15.15
C TYR A 670 -6.03 -29.33 15.40
N ALA A 671 -7.04 -29.80 16.15
CA ALA A 671 -7.16 -31.22 16.48
C ALA A 671 -7.72 -32.06 15.33
N ASP A 672 -8.41 -31.44 14.37
CA ASP A 672 -9.07 -32.08 13.22
C ASP A 672 -8.37 -31.74 11.88
N ARG A 673 -7.16 -31.18 11.93
CA ARG A 673 -6.43 -30.67 10.76
C ARG A 673 -5.49 -31.68 10.10
#